data_AF-A0A9W8DE86-F1
#
_entry.id   AF-A0A9W8DE86-F1
#
_cell.length_a   1.000
_cell.length_b   1.000
_cell.length_c   1.000
_cell.angle_alpha   90.00
_cell.angle_beta   90.00
_cell.angle_gamma   90.00
#
_symmetry.space_group_name_H-M   'P 1'
#
loop_
_entity.id
_entity.type
_entity.pdbx_description
1 polymer ?
#
loop_
_entity_poly.entity_id
_entity_poly.type
_entity_poly.pdbx_seq_one_letter_code
_entity_poly.pdbx_strand_id
1 'polypeptide(L)'
;MNDIYPSMAAHCYYVPANITPAYEQHEQEQPIEFDMSANDVSFERKIVSKRGRDAEDYETTGQRCTYYRNSVSAISAKRTKAVESQVREEEPLLADKERQAVNMLVDLFELSFYEGEPLKALSTLVYSHVYHLQLSAATAFSEISEMDTRPVTREALEPILYLLQSPHIDVQHGASAALGNLAVNMDNKLLIVRMGGLEPLIRQMLSPNIDAQINSVGCITNLATAEENKMQIAKSGALLPLTRLARSRDLRVQRNAAGALLNMTHSAEHRQQLIGAGAVPVLVELLGSDDSELQYYATTALSNIAVDESGRQLLWKTQPVLVDALIMFVNTSTIKVQCQAILTLRNLASDDQYQTQIVEKGGLDSLLPLLQSEYDPLVISASACLRNLSIHPSNEKPILESGILPCLVSLITQSGNEEVQCHVISALRNLVANNEADKTPFANAGLFDHIRAVLVNPASSEVVVGEMIAALNVFVLDESLWPYIIDGGFLELLIPLTRSQNVELQYNACVTISSLAGKASEASDRLAQVWDRPEGGLQSYLASFLTVDEGMDPVLRSVALWTVLLLLESDSPDLVRLVTGHPSIIKNIDKIASIDSLPEGELRNSAYTTDSLAGLRSSRGFMDGEGPGADDGPLDESDDEIYNRMITIAQDVVSLVQSLDI
;
A
#
# COMPACT_ATOMS: atom_id res chain seq x y z
N MET A 1 -40.71 -10.80 24.78
CA MET A 1 -40.21 -11.70 23.72
C MET A 1 -40.30 -11.09 22.31
N ASN A 2 -40.10 -9.76 22.14
CA ASN A 2 -39.65 -9.17 20.85
C ASN A 2 -39.32 -7.66 20.88
N ASP A 3 -39.40 -6.96 22.03
CA ASP A 3 -39.19 -5.49 22.07
C ASP A 3 -38.28 -5.00 23.22
N ILE A 4 -37.38 -5.84 23.73
CA ILE A 4 -36.33 -5.44 24.68
C ILE A 4 -35.05 -6.16 24.20
N TYR A 5 -33.90 -5.48 24.18
CA TYR A 5 -32.57 -5.94 23.70
C TYR A 5 -32.11 -5.74 22.23
N PRO A 6 -32.36 -4.58 21.58
CA PRO A 6 -31.61 -4.22 20.36
C PRO A 6 -30.15 -3.80 20.61
N SER A 7 -29.77 -3.37 21.83
CA SER A 7 -28.46 -2.75 22.06
C SER A 7 -27.29 -3.74 22.18
N MET A 8 -27.55 -5.03 22.45
CA MET A 8 -26.49 -6.05 22.51
C MET A 8 -26.22 -6.71 21.17
N ALA A 9 -27.27 -6.82 20.32
CA ALA A 9 -27.08 -7.08 18.90
C ALA A 9 -26.17 -6.00 18.30
N ALA A 10 -26.34 -4.72 18.64
CA ALA A 10 -25.43 -3.68 18.16
C ALA A 10 -23.94 -3.89 18.52
N HIS A 11 -23.60 -4.59 19.62
CA HIS A 11 -22.21 -4.92 19.97
C HIS A 11 -21.70 -6.23 19.37
N CYS A 12 -22.58 -7.21 19.10
CA CYS A 12 -22.24 -8.38 18.27
C CYS A 12 -22.15 -8.04 16.78
N TYR A 13 -22.74 -6.92 16.36
CA TYR A 13 -22.72 -6.38 14.99
C TYR A 13 -21.65 -5.30 14.76
N TYR A 14 -20.83 -4.98 15.77
CA TYR A 14 -19.71 -4.04 15.64
C TYR A 14 -18.37 -4.75 15.85
N VAL A 15 -18.03 -5.63 14.93
CA VAL A 15 -16.65 -5.67 14.43
C VAL A 15 -16.65 -4.69 13.26
N PRO A 16 -16.12 -3.46 13.39
CA PRO A 16 -15.89 -2.63 12.22
C PRO A 16 -15.18 -3.50 11.17
N ALA A 17 -15.64 -3.45 9.92
CA ALA A 17 -14.86 -3.93 8.77
C ALA A 17 -13.45 -3.27 8.69
N ASN A 18 -13.18 -2.32 9.59
CA ASN A 18 -11.95 -1.55 9.78
C ASN A 18 -11.06 -2.02 10.96
N ILE A 19 -11.30 -3.18 11.59
CA ILE A 19 -10.26 -3.78 12.45
C ILE A 19 -9.30 -4.60 11.58
N THR A 20 -8.47 -3.88 10.83
CA THR A 20 -7.08 -4.25 10.51
C THR A 20 -6.20 -2.99 10.57
N PRO A 21 -6.04 -2.27 11.71
CA PRO A 21 -5.12 -1.13 11.75
C PRO A 21 -3.68 -1.57 11.97
N ALA A 22 -3.44 -2.84 12.33
CA ALA A 22 -2.10 -3.36 12.56
C ALA A 22 -1.29 -3.55 11.26
N TYR A 23 -1.98 -3.67 10.11
CA TYR A 23 -1.32 -3.58 8.80
C TYR A 23 -1.25 -2.13 8.34
N GLU A 24 -2.36 -1.38 8.33
CA GLU A 24 -2.41 0.00 7.78
C GLU A 24 -1.54 1.05 8.51
N GLN A 25 -1.22 0.90 9.81
CA GLN A 25 -0.34 1.86 10.51
C GLN A 25 1.17 1.61 10.29
N HIS A 26 1.54 0.43 9.78
CA HIS A 26 2.86 0.18 9.22
C HIS A 26 2.91 0.44 7.70
N GLU A 27 1.77 0.75 7.07
CA GLU A 27 1.66 1.24 5.70
C GLU A 27 1.99 2.75 5.60
N GLN A 28 3.21 3.13 6.02
CA GLN A 28 4.04 3.77 5.01
C GLN A 28 4.49 2.65 4.07
N GLU A 29 3.55 2.12 3.28
CA GLU A 29 3.88 1.20 2.20
C GLU A 29 4.85 1.97 1.33
N GLN A 30 6.13 1.61 1.44
CA GLN A 30 7.05 1.87 0.36
C GLN A 30 6.32 1.34 -0.89
N PRO A 31 6.01 2.20 -1.86
CA PRO A 31 5.29 1.79 -3.06
C PRO A 31 6.01 0.56 -3.55
N ILE A 32 5.33 -0.59 -3.69
CA ILE A 32 5.91 -1.89 -4.08
C ILE A 32 7.13 -1.58 -4.94
N GLU A 33 8.31 -1.60 -4.31
CA GLU A 33 9.54 -1.35 -5.03
C GLU A 33 9.70 -2.66 -5.78
N PHE A 34 9.07 -2.74 -6.96
CA PHE A 34 9.79 -3.29 -8.08
C PHE A 34 11.16 -2.68 -7.92
N ASP A 35 12.15 -3.50 -7.64
CA ASP A 35 13.54 -3.10 -7.64
C ASP A 35 13.81 -2.44 -9.00
N MET A 36 13.53 -1.14 -9.07
CA MET A 36 13.73 -0.30 -10.24
C MET A 36 15.23 -0.14 -10.43
N SER A 37 16.06 -0.46 -9.42
CA SER A 37 17.50 -0.50 -9.57
C SER A 37 17.98 -1.64 -10.47
N ALA A 38 17.22 -2.74 -10.63
CA ALA A 38 17.62 -3.85 -11.50
C ALA A 38 17.13 -3.71 -12.95
N ASN A 39 15.89 -3.23 -13.16
CA ASN A 39 15.30 -3.13 -14.50
C ASN A 39 15.47 -1.76 -15.17
N ASP A 40 15.70 -0.67 -14.43
CA ASP A 40 15.92 0.67 -15.00
C ASP A 40 17.38 0.88 -15.44
N VAL A 41 18.33 0.14 -14.82
CA VAL A 41 19.71 0.00 -15.34
C VAL A 41 19.72 -0.66 -16.73
N SER A 42 18.66 -1.41 -17.11
CA SER A 42 18.54 -1.99 -18.44
C SER A 42 18.14 -0.95 -19.51
N PHE A 43 17.44 0.13 -19.13
CA PHE A 43 17.06 1.23 -20.02
C PHE A 43 18.24 2.17 -20.25
N GLU A 44 18.96 2.53 -19.18
CA GLU A 44 20.22 3.27 -19.28
C GLU A 44 21.27 2.50 -20.10
N ARG A 45 21.38 1.17 -19.92
CA ARG A 45 22.27 0.35 -20.74
C ARG A 45 21.82 0.18 -22.19
N LYS A 46 20.52 0.20 -22.52
CA LYS A 46 20.06 -0.04 -23.90
C LYS A 46 20.28 1.16 -24.83
N ILE A 47 20.30 2.39 -24.31
CA ILE A 47 20.74 3.57 -25.07
C ILE A 47 22.27 3.53 -25.28
N VAL A 48 23.02 3.05 -24.28
CA VAL A 48 24.48 2.86 -24.34
C VAL A 48 24.90 1.66 -25.23
N SER A 49 24.04 0.64 -25.39
CA SER A 49 24.41 -0.67 -25.99
C SER A 49 24.32 -0.77 -27.52
N LYS A 50 23.66 0.15 -28.24
CA LYS A 50 23.48 0.00 -29.70
C LYS A 50 24.75 0.15 -30.57
N ARG A 51 25.94 0.28 -29.97
CA ARG A 51 27.24 0.28 -30.68
C ARG A 51 28.27 -0.77 -30.24
N GLY A 52 27.92 -1.75 -29.41
CA GLY A 52 28.87 -2.79 -29.00
C GLY A 52 28.20 -4.15 -28.81
N ARG A 53 27.87 -4.83 -29.91
CA ARG A 53 27.74 -6.29 -29.88
C ARG A 53 29.12 -6.84 -30.23
N ASP A 54 29.74 -7.48 -29.24
CA ASP A 54 30.79 -8.51 -29.29
C ASP A 54 31.70 -8.34 -28.05
N ALA A 55 31.32 -8.94 -26.92
CA ALA A 55 32.22 -9.32 -25.81
C ALA A 55 31.41 -10.03 -24.70
N GLU A 56 31.19 -11.33 -24.86
CA GLU A 56 31.00 -12.24 -23.72
C GLU A 56 32.39 -12.68 -23.21
N ASP A 57 32.46 -12.93 -21.90
CA ASP A 57 33.60 -13.37 -21.08
C ASP A 57 34.74 -12.36 -20.83
N TYR A 58 34.97 -12.01 -19.55
CA TYR A 58 36.25 -12.06 -18.82
C TYR A 58 36.21 -11.28 -17.49
N GLU A 59 36.73 -11.92 -16.45
CA GLU A 59 36.97 -11.38 -15.11
C GLU A 59 38.06 -10.28 -15.08
N THR A 60 37.96 -9.43 -14.05
CA THR A 60 38.93 -8.43 -13.52
C THR A 60 38.86 -6.97 -13.99
N THR A 61 38.56 -6.12 -13.02
CA THR A 61 38.40 -4.65 -13.01
C THR A 61 39.51 -3.85 -13.73
N GLY A 62 40.70 -4.43 -13.94
CA GLY A 62 41.82 -3.77 -14.62
C GLY A 62 41.73 -3.71 -16.16
N GLN A 63 41.06 -4.69 -16.79
CA GLN A 63 40.89 -4.70 -18.25
C GLN A 63 39.80 -3.73 -18.72
N ARG A 64 38.76 -3.53 -17.90
CA ARG A 64 37.75 -2.47 -18.07
C ARG A 64 38.40 -1.09 -18.11
N CYS A 65 39.26 -0.72 -17.14
CA CYS A 65 39.98 0.56 -17.14
C CYS A 65 40.83 0.77 -18.40
N THR A 66 41.39 -0.30 -18.96
CA THR A 66 42.26 -0.20 -20.15
C THR A 66 41.43 -0.07 -21.44
N TYR A 67 40.32 -0.78 -21.54
CA TYR A 67 39.34 -0.62 -22.63
C TYR A 67 38.67 0.76 -22.59
N TYR A 68 38.32 1.26 -21.40
CA TYR A 68 37.84 2.64 -21.18
C TYR A 68 38.89 3.66 -21.62
N ARG A 69 40.14 3.54 -21.15
CA ARG A 69 41.24 4.46 -21.50
C ARG A 69 41.51 4.49 -23.02
N ASN A 70 41.45 3.34 -23.69
CA ASN A 70 41.66 3.22 -25.14
C ASN A 70 40.48 3.74 -25.97
N SER A 71 39.24 3.55 -25.49
CA SER A 71 38.03 4.06 -26.14
C SER A 71 37.89 5.57 -26.01
N VAL A 72 38.22 6.12 -24.83
CA VAL A 72 38.33 7.57 -24.56
C VAL A 72 39.40 8.19 -25.46
N SER A 73 40.58 7.56 -25.58
CA SER A 73 41.66 8.05 -26.45
C SER A 73 41.31 8.01 -27.95
N ALA A 74 40.58 7.00 -28.43
CA ALA A 74 40.21 6.85 -29.83
C ALA A 74 39.04 7.76 -30.29
N ILE A 75 38.07 8.05 -29.40
CA ILE A 75 36.98 8.99 -29.65
C ILE A 75 37.49 10.43 -29.53
N SER A 76 38.33 10.69 -28.52
CA SER A 76 39.10 11.92 -28.34
C SER A 76 39.85 12.28 -29.62
N ALA A 77 40.77 11.43 -30.10
CA ALA A 77 41.64 11.74 -31.26
C ALA A 77 40.90 12.04 -32.59
N LYS A 78 39.68 11.51 -32.79
CA LYS A 78 38.85 11.83 -33.98
C LYS A 78 38.16 13.18 -33.87
N ARG A 79 37.89 13.67 -32.65
CA ARG A 79 37.19 14.93 -32.37
C ARG A 79 38.14 16.08 -32.05
N THR A 80 39.34 15.81 -31.51
CA THR A 80 40.45 16.77 -31.36
C THR A 80 40.77 17.45 -32.70
N LYS A 81 40.81 16.70 -33.80
CA LYS A 81 41.03 17.27 -35.14
C LYS A 81 39.93 18.21 -35.60
N ALA A 82 38.69 18.02 -35.14
CA ALA A 82 37.56 18.88 -35.50
C ALA A 82 37.56 20.18 -34.69
N VAL A 83 37.78 20.09 -33.37
CA VAL A 83 37.93 21.27 -32.49
C VAL A 83 39.18 22.07 -32.84
N GLU A 84 40.33 21.41 -33.07
CA GLU A 84 41.57 22.07 -33.53
C GLU A 84 41.39 22.75 -34.90
N SER A 85 40.59 22.17 -35.82
CA SER A 85 40.35 22.79 -37.12
C SER A 85 39.47 24.04 -37.04
N GLN A 86 38.49 24.07 -36.14
CA GLN A 86 37.60 25.22 -35.93
C GLN A 86 38.27 26.32 -35.10
N VAL A 87 39.04 25.96 -34.07
CA VAL A 87 39.76 26.92 -33.21
C VAL A 87 40.94 27.60 -33.95
N ARG A 88 41.55 26.93 -34.95
CA ARG A 88 42.61 27.53 -35.78
C ARG A 88 42.15 28.69 -36.67
N GLU A 89 40.87 28.78 -37.02
CA GLU A 89 40.35 29.91 -37.82
C GLU A 89 40.14 31.18 -36.97
N GLU A 90 39.94 31.04 -35.65
CA GLU A 90 39.68 32.14 -34.70
C GLU A 90 40.88 32.48 -33.79
N GLU A 91 41.98 31.73 -33.90
CA GLU A 91 43.22 31.87 -33.12
C GLU A 91 43.78 33.31 -33.00
N PRO A 92 43.64 34.22 -34.00
CA PRO A 92 44.09 35.61 -33.89
C PRO A 92 43.23 36.50 -32.98
N LEU A 93 42.05 36.04 -32.56
CA LEU A 93 41.03 36.83 -31.83
C LEU A 93 40.89 36.42 -30.35
N LEU A 94 41.57 35.35 -29.93
CA LEU A 94 41.48 34.83 -28.55
C LEU A 94 42.34 35.62 -27.58
N ALA A 95 41.85 35.82 -26.37
CA ALA A 95 42.66 36.37 -25.29
C ALA A 95 43.75 35.37 -24.85
N ASP A 96 44.89 35.86 -24.37
CA ASP A 96 46.02 35.00 -23.96
C ASP A 96 45.62 33.91 -22.95
N LYS A 97 44.67 34.21 -22.05
CA LYS A 97 44.15 33.27 -21.06
C LYS A 97 43.30 32.15 -21.68
N GLU A 98 42.53 32.47 -22.72
CA GLU A 98 41.71 31.49 -23.45
C GLU A 98 42.61 30.53 -24.24
N ARG A 99 43.66 31.07 -24.88
CA ARG A 99 44.65 30.27 -25.60
C ARG A 99 45.40 29.31 -24.67
N GLN A 100 45.78 29.77 -23.48
CA GLN A 100 46.39 28.91 -22.46
C GLN A 100 45.44 27.82 -22.00
N ALA A 101 44.17 28.13 -21.74
CA ALA A 101 43.17 27.15 -21.31
C ALA A 101 42.91 26.06 -22.36
N VAL A 102 42.82 26.42 -23.64
CA VAL A 102 42.66 25.44 -24.74
C VAL A 102 43.85 24.50 -24.80
N ASN A 103 45.09 25.03 -24.77
CA ASN A 103 46.29 24.20 -24.79
C ASN A 103 46.38 23.28 -23.57
N MET A 104 46.03 23.76 -22.38
CA MET A 104 45.99 22.94 -21.17
C MET A 104 44.98 21.80 -21.25
N LEU A 105 43.79 22.03 -21.82
CA LEU A 105 42.78 20.98 -21.95
C LEU A 105 43.21 19.89 -22.93
N VAL A 106 44.00 20.22 -23.95
CA VAL A 106 44.60 19.23 -24.86
C VAL A 106 45.56 18.27 -24.13
N ASP A 107 46.22 18.76 -23.08
CA ASP A 107 47.26 18.02 -22.34
C ASP A 107 46.75 17.28 -21.07
N LEU A 108 45.56 17.61 -20.55
CA LEU A 108 45.09 17.18 -19.21
C LEU A 108 44.05 16.04 -19.19
N PHE A 109 43.93 15.25 -20.27
CA PHE A 109 42.87 14.24 -20.43
C PHE A 109 42.92 13.00 -19.51
N GLU A 110 43.90 12.88 -18.60
CA GLU A 110 43.99 11.79 -17.62
C GLU A 110 43.57 12.17 -16.19
N LEU A 111 43.11 13.41 -15.96
CA LEU A 111 42.84 13.95 -14.62
C LEU A 111 41.34 14.12 -14.31
N SER A 112 41.03 14.31 -13.02
CA SER A 112 39.70 14.67 -12.54
C SER A 112 39.26 16.03 -13.07
N PHE A 113 38.22 16.06 -13.92
CA PHE A 113 37.73 17.28 -14.56
C PHE A 113 36.83 18.17 -13.69
N TYR A 114 36.38 17.66 -12.55
CA TYR A 114 35.53 18.39 -11.61
C TYR A 114 36.33 19.19 -10.57
N GLU A 115 37.67 19.18 -10.62
CA GLU A 115 38.53 19.84 -9.64
C GLU A 115 39.82 20.37 -10.27
N GLY A 116 40.51 21.26 -9.56
CA GLY A 116 41.88 21.69 -9.90
C GLY A 116 42.00 22.44 -11.24
N GLU A 117 43.15 22.29 -11.88
CA GLU A 117 43.48 22.99 -13.12
C GLU A 117 42.57 22.63 -14.32
N PRO A 118 42.15 21.35 -14.52
CA PRO A 118 41.18 21.02 -15.58
C PRO A 118 39.85 21.79 -15.44
N LEU A 119 39.27 21.85 -14.24
CA LEU A 119 38.04 22.61 -14.00
C LEU A 119 38.24 24.10 -14.25
N LYS A 120 39.39 24.67 -13.86
CA LYS A 120 39.72 26.08 -14.08
C LYS A 120 39.89 26.41 -15.56
N ALA A 121 40.48 25.50 -16.34
CA ALA A 121 40.58 25.65 -17.79
C ALA A 121 39.20 25.60 -18.46
N LEU A 122 38.35 24.63 -18.10
CA LEU A 122 36.96 24.58 -18.56
C LEU A 122 36.19 25.84 -18.18
N SER A 123 36.32 26.30 -16.93
CA SER A 123 35.67 27.53 -16.45
C SER A 123 36.11 28.76 -17.27
N THR A 124 37.37 28.82 -17.69
CA THR A 124 37.87 29.90 -18.55
C THR A 124 37.17 29.89 -19.91
N LEU A 125 36.94 28.70 -20.49
CA LEU A 125 36.18 28.56 -21.73
C LEU A 125 34.70 28.91 -21.55
N VAL A 126 34.10 28.53 -20.43
CA VAL A 126 32.69 28.83 -20.10
C VAL A 126 32.41 30.34 -20.06
N TYR A 127 33.28 31.10 -19.41
CA TYR A 127 33.10 32.54 -19.25
C TYR A 127 33.65 33.36 -20.42
N SER A 128 34.12 32.72 -21.49
CA SER A 128 34.51 33.39 -22.73
C SER A 128 33.27 33.98 -23.42
N HIS A 129 33.47 35.08 -24.15
CA HIS A 129 32.44 35.64 -25.04
C HIS A 129 32.37 34.92 -26.40
N VAL A 130 33.28 33.99 -26.66
CA VAL A 130 33.36 33.24 -27.93
C VAL A 130 32.42 32.03 -27.86
N TYR A 131 31.43 32.01 -28.75
CA TYR A 131 30.45 30.93 -28.87
C TYR A 131 31.12 29.55 -28.98
N HIS A 132 32.13 29.41 -29.84
CA HIS A 132 32.80 28.13 -30.06
C HIS A 132 33.53 27.61 -28.81
N LEU A 133 34.07 28.50 -27.97
CA LEU A 133 34.70 28.11 -26.70
C LEU A 133 33.66 27.68 -25.66
N GLN A 134 32.54 28.41 -25.55
CA GLN A 134 31.43 27.99 -24.69
C GLN A 134 30.85 26.63 -25.11
N LEU A 135 30.68 26.41 -26.42
CA LEU A 135 30.19 25.15 -26.97
C LEU A 135 31.16 23.99 -26.70
N SER A 136 32.47 24.24 -26.84
CA SER A 136 33.49 23.25 -26.51
C SER A 136 33.45 22.86 -25.03
N ALA A 137 33.29 23.85 -24.14
CA ALA A 137 33.16 23.61 -22.71
C ALA A 137 31.88 22.82 -22.38
N ALA A 138 30.74 23.19 -22.95
CA ALA A 138 29.46 22.50 -22.75
C ALA A 138 29.52 21.04 -23.23
N THR A 139 30.16 20.80 -24.38
CA THR A 139 30.37 19.46 -24.93
C THR A 139 31.27 18.63 -24.01
N ALA A 140 32.37 19.22 -23.53
CA ALA A 140 33.25 18.55 -22.59
C ALA A 140 32.51 18.15 -21.30
N PHE A 141 31.75 19.06 -20.69
CA PHE A 141 30.95 18.74 -19.50
C PHE A 141 29.93 17.62 -19.76
N SER A 142 29.26 17.63 -20.92
CA SER A 142 28.32 16.58 -21.29
C SER A 142 29.00 15.22 -21.41
N GLU A 143 30.15 15.14 -22.08
CA GLU A 143 30.88 13.90 -22.28
C GLU A 143 31.49 13.36 -20.98
N ILE A 144 32.04 14.26 -20.14
CA ILE A 144 32.64 13.89 -18.85
C ILE A 144 31.57 13.32 -17.91
N SER A 145 30.43 14.00 -17.81
CA SER A 145 29.33 13.58 -16.93
C SER A 145 28.63 12.30 -17.39
N GLU A 146 28.66 11.97 -18.68
CA GLU A 146 28.18 10.68 -19.17
C GLU A 146 29.03 9.51 -18.64
N MET A 147 30.31 9.76 -18.37
CA MET A 147 31.27 8.74 -17.90
C MET A 147 31.41 8.71 -16.38
N ASP A 148 31.21 9.85 -15.71
CA ASP A 148 31.49 10.04 -14.29
C ASP A 148 30.49 10.98 -13.64
N THR A 149 29.58 10.40 -12.85
CA THR A 149 28.49 11.09 -12.15
C THR A 149 28.77 11.24 -10.65
N ARG A 150 30.03 11.27 -10.22
CA ARG A 150 30.40 11.43 -8.80
C ARG A 150 29.77 12.69 -8.16
N PRO A 151 29.73 12.79 -6.82
CA PRO A 151 29.43 14.03 -6.14
C PRO A 151 30.38 15.15 -6.58
N VAL A 152 29.85 16.30 -6.98
CA VAL A 152 30.63 17.46 -7.43
C VAL A 152 30.45 18.65 -6.49
N THR A 153 31.44 19.55 -6.47
CA THR A 153 31.38 20.75 -5.63
C THR A 153 30.59 21.86 -6.31
N ARG A 154 30.30 22.93 -5.54
CA ARG A 154 29.66 24.14 -6.06
C ARG A 154 30.45 24.75 -7.22
N GLU A 155 31.78 24.74 -7.11
CA GLU A 155 32.70 25.31 -8.09
C GLU A 155 32.64 24.55 -9.43
N ALA A 156 32.38 23.25 -9.40
CA ALA A 156 32.22 22.44 -10.60
C ALA A 156 30.86 22.65 -11.28
N LEU A 157 29.82 22.93 -10.48
CA LEU A 157 28.45 23.07 -10.98
C LEU A 157 28.13 24.48 -11.51
N GLU A 158 28.74 25.51 -10.93
CA GLU A 158 28.52 26.92 -11.30
C GLU A 158 28.75 27.21 -12.80
N PRO A 159 29.85 26.73 -13.44
CA PRO A 159 30.05 26.91 -14.87
C PRO A 159 28.96 26.24 -15.72
N ILE A 160 28.47 25.06 -15.32
CA ILE A 160 27.40 24.35 -16.04
C ILE A 160 26.09 25.15 -15.96
N LEU A 161 25.74 25.67 -14.78
CA LEU A 161 24.57 26.51 -14.59
C LEU A 161 24.66 27.86 -15.32
N TYR A 162 25.87 28.38 -15.51
CA TYR A 162 26.10 29.56 -16.35
C TYR A 162 25.83 29.25 -17.83
N LEU A 163 26.39 28.16 -18.36
CA LEU A 163 26.16 27.72 -19.75
C LEU A 163 24.68 27.45 -20.04
N LEU A 164 23.93 26.99 -19.04
CA LEU A 164 22.49 26.74 -19.13
C LEU A 164 21.67 28.00 -19.48
N GLN A 165 22.24 29.19 -19.23
CA GLN A 165 21.65 30.50 -19.52
C GLN A 165 22.18 31.11 -20.82
N SER A 166 23.05 30.42 -21.56
CA SER A 166 23.59 30.89 -22.84
C SER A 166 22.46 31.22 -23.82
N PRO A 167 22.59 32.26 -24.67
CA PRO A 167 21.61 32.54 -25.72
C PRO A 167 21.64 31.49 -26.85
N HIS A 168 22.65 30.60 -26.87
CA HIS A 168 22.84 29.61 -27.91
C HIS A 168 22.29 28.24 -27.49
N ILE A 169 21.37 27.70 -28.30
CA ILE A 169 20.69 26.43 -28.03
C ILE A 169 21.68 25.25 -27.95
N ASP A 170 22.72 25.24 -28.77
CA ASP A 170 23.72 24.14 -28.75
C ASP A 170 24.52 24.12 -27.45
N VAL A 171 24.81 25.29 -26.87
CA VAL A 171 25.49 25.43 -25.57
C VAL A 171 24.56 24.99 -24.44
N GLN A 172 23.30 25.44 -24.49
CA GLN A 172 22.25 25.02 -23.56
C GLN A 172 22.04 23.50 -23.58
N HIS A 173 22.07 22.88 -24.76
CA HIS A 173 21.94 21.44 -24.94
C HIS A 173 23.03 20.71 -24.16
N GLY A 174 24.31 21.01 -24.43
CA GLY A 174 25.43 20.35 -23.74
C GLY A 174 25.39 20.56 -22.23
N ALA A 175 25.03 21.76 -21.78
CA ALA A 175 24.89 22.07 -20.36
C ALA A 175 23.76 21.28 -19.68
N SER A 176 22.58 21.18 -20.31
CA SER A 176 21.45 20.42 -19.78
C SER A 176 21.70 18.92 -19.75
N ALA A 177 22.35 18.38 -20.79
CA ALA A 177 22.76 16.98 -20.80
C ALA A 177 23.75 16.69 -19.66
N ALA A 178 24.73 17.57 -19.47
CA ALA A 178 25.68 17.43 -18.38
C ALA A 178 25.01 17.45 -17.00
N LEU A 179 24.09 18.40 -16.80
CA LEU A 179 23.35 18.55 -15.55
C LEU A 179 22.42 17.35 -15.29
N GLY A 180 21.76 16.83 -16.34
CA GLY A 180 20.92 15.64 -16.26
C GLY A 180 21.68 14.38 -15.85
N ASN A 181 22.88 14.18 -16.42
CA ASN A 181 23.77 13.07 -16.06
C ASN A 181 24.25 13.20 -14.60
N LEU A 182 24.70 14.39 -14.18
CA LEU A 182 25.11 14.63 -12.80
C LEU A 182 23.97 14.44 -11.80
N ALA A 183 22.72 14.73 -12.20
CA ALA A 183 21.53 14.55 -11.37
C ALA A 183 21.16 13.08 -11.12
N VAL A 184 21.91 12.09 -11.63
CA VAL A 184 21.77 10.68 -11.20
C VAL A 184 22.24 10.51 -9.74
N ASN A 185 23.28 11.24 -9.33
CA ASN A 185 23.83 11.16 -7.98
C ASN A 185 23.02 11.99 -6.97
N MET A 186 22.77 11.42 -5.79
CA MET A 186 21.90 12.03 -4.77
C MET A 186 22.42 13.39 -4.26
N ASP A 187 23.71 13.53 -3.98
CA ASP A 187 24.28 14.79 -3.49
C ASP A 187 24.17 15.91 -4.53
N ASN A 188 24.40 15.55 -5.80
CA ASN A 188 24.26 16.47 -6.93
C ASN A 188 22.82 16.94 -7.09
N LYS A 189 21.82 16.04 -6.95
CA LYS A 189 20.39 16.42 -7.03
C LYS A 189 20.06 17.58 -6.10
N LEU A 190 20.49 17.47 -4.85
CA LEU A 190 20.23 18.50 -3.84
C LEU A 190 21.00 19.78 -4.13
N LEU A 191 22.26 19.66 -4.53
CA LEU A 191 23.11 20.81 -4.85
C LEU A 191 22.58 21.62 -6.04
N ILE A 192 22.16 20.94 -7.12
CA ILE A 192 21.58 21.56 -8.32
C ILE A 192 20.38 22.44 -7.96
N VAL A 193 19.45 21.92 -7.15
CA VAL A 193 18.26 22.67 -6.73
C VAL A 193 18.63 23.83 -5.82
N ARG A 194 19.52 23.62 -4.83
CA ARG A 194 19.99 24.70 -3.93
C ARG A 194 20.68 25.84 -4.67
N MET A 195 21.35 25.55 -5.79
CA MET A 195 22.03 26.54 -6.63
C MET A 195 21.09 27.23 -7.64
N GLY A 196 19.79 26.98 -7.59
CA GLY A 196 18.82 27.64 -8.47
C GLY A 196 18.73 27.04 -9.87
N GLY A 197 19.16 25.78 -10.06
CA GLY A 197 19.14 25.11 -11.37
C GLY A 197 17.74 24.90 -11.95
N LEU A 198 16.68 24.98 -11.14
CA LEU A 198 15.30 24.80 -11.62
C LEU A 198 14.85 25.89 -12.60
N GLU A 199 15.17 27.17 -12.36
CA GLU A 199 14.67 28.26 -13.19
C GLU A 199 15.17 28.16 -14.65
N PRO A 200 16.48 27.96 -14.93
CA PRO A 200 16.93 27.81 -16.31
C PRO A 200 16.42 26.52 -16.97
N LEU A 201 16.26 25.42 -16.22
CA LEU A 201 15.66 24.18 -16.73
C LEU A 201 14.20 24.41 -17.16
N ILE A 202 13.41 25.12 -16.35
CA ILE A 202 12.02 25.48 -16.69
C ILE A 202 11.96 26.36 -17.94
N ARG A 203 12.89 27.31 -18.08
CA ARG A 203 12.99 28.14 -19.28
C ARG A 203 13.25 27.29 -20.53
N GLN A 204 14.10 26.27 -20.43
CA GLN A 204 14.37 25.36 -21.54
C GLN A 204 13.20 24.42 -21.86
N MET A 205 12.44 23.98 -20.86
CA MET A 205 11.18 23.24 -21.09
C MET A 205 10.19 24.02 -21.96
N LEU A 206 10.22 25.35 -21.90
CA LEU A 206 9.37 26.24 -22.68
C LEU A 206 9.95 26.59 -24.06
N SER A 207 11.16 26.12 -24.38
CA SER A 207 11.79 26.31 -25.69
C SER A 207 11.06 25.50 -26.78
N PRO A 208 11.00 25.97 -28.03
CA PRO A 208 10.51 25.17 -29.15
C PRO A 208 11.49 24.05 -29.58
N ASN A 209 12.73 24.04 -29.07
CA ASN A 209 13.72 23.02 -29.40
C ASN A 209 13.46 21.72 -28.62
N ILE A 210 13.21 20.63 -29.36
CA ILE A 210 12.88 19.32 -28.77
C ILE A 210 14.04 18.75 -27.93
N ASP A 211 15.29 18.86 -28.37
CA ASP A 211 16.42 18.31 -27.61
C ASP A 211 16.65 19.07 -26.29
N ALA A 212 16.44 20.38 -26.29
CA ALA A 212 16.42 21.19 -25.07
C ALA A 212 15.30 20.76 -24.12
N GLN A 213 14.10 20.47 -24.64
CA GLN A 213 13.01 19.90 -23.84
C GLN A 213 13.37 18.53 -23.26
N ILE A 214 13.93 17.61 -24.08
CA ILE A 214 14.30 16.27 -23.63
C ILE A 214 15.25 16.32 -22.44
N ASN A 215 16.34 17.08 -22.58
CA ASN A 215 17.38 17.15 -21.56
C ASN A 215 16.91 17.90 -20.32
N SER A 216 16.18 19.01 -20.48
CA SER A 216 15.68 19.78 -19.33
C SER A 216 14.61 19.03 -18.53
N VAL A 217 13.66 18.39 -19.22
CA VAL A 217 12.64 17.55 -18.56
C VAL A 217 13.32 16.34 -17.92
N GLY A 218 14.23 15.65 -18.61
CA GLY A 218 14.94 14.49 -18.06
C GLY A 218 15.76 14.84 -16.82
N CYS A 219 16.41 16.00 -16.80
CA CYS A 219 17.09 16.51 -15.62
C CYS A 219 16.09 16.72 -14.46
N ILE A 220 14.95 17.37 -14.70
CA ILE A 220 13.90 17.54 -13.67
C ILE A 220 13.35 16.20 -13.18
N THR A 221 13.16 15.22 -14.07
CA THR A 221 12.74 13.86 -13.69
C THR A 221 13.73 13.25 -12.69
N ASN A 222 15.04 13.33 -12.97
CA ASN A 222 16.09 12.85 -12.07
C ASN A 222 16.10 13.62 -10.75
N LEU A 223 15.98 14.95 -10.78
CA LEU A 223 15.92 15.79 -9.58
C LEU A 223 14.70 15.46 -8.69
N ALA A 224 13.57 15.12 -9.29
CA ALA A 224 12.32 14.78 -8.59
C ALA A 224 12.36 13.42 -7.87
N THR A 225 13.40 12.61 -8.08
CA THR A 225 13.59 11.36 -7.31
C THR A 225 14.04 11.62 -5.88
N ALA A 226 14.61 12.79 -5.57
CA ALA A 226 14.97 13.20 -4.22
C ALA A 226 13.78 13.85 -3.51
N GLU A 227 13.35 13.31 -2.37
CA GLU A 227 12.17 13.79 -1.65
C GLU A 227 12.31 15.28 -1.24
N GLU A 228 13.51 15.69 -0.82
CA GLU A 228 13.81 17.07 -0.39
C GLU A 228 13.68 18.09 -1.53
N ASN A 229 13.77 17.65 -2.79
CA ASN A 229 13.66 18.51 -3.96
C ASN A 229 12.21 18.70 -4.42
N LYS A 230 11.33 17.72 -4.20
CA LYS A 230 9.98 17.68 -4.78
C LYS A 230 9.17 18.94 -4.44
N MET A 231 9.23 19.37 -3.19
CA MET A 231 8.53 20.58 -2.76
C MET A 231 9.04 21.81 -3.55
N GLN A 232 10.36 21.99 -3.68
CA GLN A 232 10.94 23.10 -4.43
C GLN A 232 10.57 23.05 -5.92
N ILE A 233 10.53 21.84 -6.49
CA ILE A 233 10.05 21.62 -7.86
C ILE A 233 8.58 22.05 -7.99
N ALA A 234 7.71 21.67 -7.07
CA ALA A 234 6.31 22.07 -7.06
C ALA A 234 6.16 23.61 -7.01
N LYS A 235 6.87 24.28 -6.09
CA LYS A 235 6.80 25.75 -5.93
C LYS A 235 7.51 26.53 -7.04
N SER A 236 8.41 25.91 -7.79
CA SER A 236 9.12 26.57 -8.90
C SER A 236 8.25 26.86 -10.13
N GLY A 237 7.03 26.31 -10.17
CA GLY A 237 6.13 26.40 -11.32
C GLY A 237 6.44 25.39 -12.43
N ALA A 238 7.30 24.39 -12.18
CA ALA A 238 7.66 23.35 -13.14
C ALA A 238 6.50 22.42 -13.53
N LEU A 239 5.52 22.21 -12.64
CA LEU A 239 4.43 21.25 -12.85
C LEU A 239 3.56 21.56 -14.07
N LEU A 240 3.30 22.84 -14.35
CA LEU A 240 2.48 23.24 -15.50
C LEU A 240 3.19 22.97 -16.85
N PRO A 241 4.47 23.37 -17.05
CA PRO A 241 5.26 22.93 -18.20
C PRO A 241 5.36 21.41 -18.34
N LEU A 242 5.62 20.67 -17.25
CA LEU A 242 5.67 19.21 -17.27
C LEU A 242 4.35 18.60 -17.76
N THR A 243 3.23 19.09 -17.23
CA THR A 243 1.88 18.67 -17.63
C THR A 243 1.60 18.92 -19.11
N ARG A 244 2.12 20.03 -19.68
CA ARG A 244 2.00 20.32 -21.11
C ARG A 244 2.90 19.41 -21.95
N LEU A 245 4.14 19.17 -21.51
CA LEU A 245 5.12 18.35 -22.22
C LEU A 245 4.79 16.86 -22.19
N ALA A 246 3.99 16.41 -21.22
CA ALA A 246 3.37 15.08 -21.21
C ALA A 246 2.40 14.85 -22.40
N ARG A 247 2.04 15.90 -23.17
CA ARG A 247 1.33 15.79 -24.46
C ARG A 247 2.23 15.98 -25.68
N SER A 248 3.55 15.96 -25.50
CA SER A 248 4.49 16.11 -26.61
C SER A 248 4.32 14.98 -27.64
N ARG A 249 4.56 15.30 -28.91
CA ARG A 249 4.63 14.30 -29.99
C ARG A 249 5.96 13.56 -29.99
N ASP A 250 6.99 14.08 -29.33
CA ASP A 250 8.25 13.37 -29.14
C ASP A 250 8.14 12.47 -27.91
N LEU A 251 8.21 11.16 -28.14
CA LEU A 251 8.06 10.14 -27.11
C LEU A 251 9.08 10.26 -25.97
N ARG A 252 10.29 10.79 -26.23
CA ARG A 252 11.32 10.97 -25.20
C ARG A 252 10.93 12.09 -24.24
N VAL A 253 10.45 13.21 -24.79
CA VAL A 253 9.89 14.32 -23.98
C VAL A 253 8.70 13.82 -23.17
N GLN A 254 7.79 13.09 -23.83
CA GLN A 254 6.57 12.59 -23.23
C GLN A 254 6.87 11.65 -22.04
N ARG A 255 7.79 10.70 -22.21
CA ARG A 255 8.23 9.77 -21.16
C ARG A 255 8.89 10.48 -19.99
N ASN A 256 9.84 11.39 -20.27
CA ASN A 256 10.50 12.14 -19.19
C ASN A 256 9.47 12.96 -18.41
N ALA A 257 8.51 13.61 -19.10
CA ALA A 257 7.49 14.40 -18.46
C ALA A 257 6.53 13.54 -17.61
N ALA A 258 6.06 12.41 -18.15
CA ALA A 258 5.22 11.48 -17.41
C ALA A 258 5.95 10.89 -16.19
N GLY A 259 7.22 10.53 -16.32
CA GLY A 259 8.06 10.07 -15.21
C GLY A 259 8.27 11.14 -14.14
N ALA A 260 8.46 12.40 -14.53
CA ALA A 260 8.54 13.51 -13.59
C ALA A 260 7.21 13.70 -12.83
N LEU A 261 6.07 13.62 -13.54
CA LEU A 261 4.75 13.69 -12.90
C LEU A 261 4.55 12.53 -11.92
N LEU A 262 4.93 11.31 -12.29
CA LEU A 262 4.90 10.15 -11.39
C LEU A 262 5.72 10.39 -10.11
N ASN A 263 6.98 10.83 -10.23
CA ASN A 263 7.86 11.09 -9.08
C ASN A 263 7.25 12.12 -8.09
N MET A 264 6.37 13.00 -8.58
CA MET A 264 5.64 14.00 -7.81
C MET A 264 4.35 13.48 -7.16
N THR A 265 4.05 12.18 -7.19
CA THR A 265 2.83 11.61 -6.57
C THR A 265 3.03 10.91 -5.23
N HIS A 266 4.25 10.83 -4.72
CA HIS A 266 4.56 10.01 -3.54
C HIS A 266 4.08 10.59 -2.20
N SER A 267 3.78 11.90 -2.11
CA SER A 267 3.23 12.51 -0.89
C SER A 267 1.89 13.20 -1.16
N ALA A 268 1.03 13.27 -0.14
CA ALA A 268 -0.28 13.91 -0.24
C ALA A 268 -0.18 15.37 -0.69
N GLU A 269 0.75 16.15 -0.12
CA GLU A 269 0.96 17.56 -0.52
C GLU A 269 1.35 17.67 -2.01
N HIS A 270 2.27 16.84 -2.48
CA HIS A 270 2.70 16.87 -3.89
C HIS A 270 1.58 16.43 -4.85
N ARG A 271 0.76 15.44 -4.47
CA ARG A 271 -0.43 15.02 -5.22
C ARG A 271 -1.42 16.17 -5.38
N GLN A 272 -1.68 16.95 -4.32
CA GLN A 272 -2.56 18.12 -4.40
C GLN A 272 -2.01 19.21 -5.34
N GLN A 273 -0.70 19.48 -5.31
CA GLN A 273 -0.08 20.43 -6.24
C GLN A 273 -0.18 19.97 -7.70
N LEU A 274 0.01 18.67 -7.94
CA LEU A 274 -0.09 18.05 -9.26
C LEU A 274 -1.54 18.07 -9.78
N ILE A 275 -2.51 17.81 -8.91
CA ILE A 275 -3.94 17.99 -9.19
C ILE A 275 -4.23 19.46 -9.57
N GLY A 276 -3.76 20.42 -8.77
CA GLY A 276 -3.94 21.86 -9.03
C GLY A 276 -3.28 22.32 -10.34
N ALA A 277 -2.22 21.65 -10.78
CA ALA A 277 -1.57 21.90 -12.08
C ALA A 277 -2.34 21.32 -13.28
N GLY A 278 -3.43 20.59 -13.06
CA GLY A 278 -4.27 20.01 -14.11
C GLY A 278 -3.67 18.76 -14.76
N ALA A 279 -2.85 18.00 -14.03
CA ALA A 279 -2.18 16.81 -14.57
C ALA A 279 -3.12 15.59 -14.74
N VAL A 280 -4.18 15.47 -13.93
CA VAL A 280 -5.09 14.31 -13.94
C VAL A 280 -5.67 14.00 -15.33
N PRO A 281 -6.29 14.94 -16.07
CA PRO A 281 -6.78 14.65 -17.41
C PRO A 281 -5.68 14.21 -18.39
N VAL A 282 -4.44 14.68 -18.19
CA VAL A 282 -3.30 14.29 -19.04
C VAL A 282 -2.87 12.86 -18.74
N LEU A 283 -2.81 12.48 -17.45
CA LEU A 283 -2.49 11.12 -17.05
C LEU A 283 -3.54 10.13 -17.58
N VAL A 284 -4.83 10.48 -17.53
CA VAL A 284 -5.89 9.64 -18.13
C VAL A 284 -5.76 9.56 -19.66
N GLU A 285 -5.38 10.64 -20.34
CA GLU A 285 -5.11 10.63 -21.78
C GLU A 285 -3.93 9.70 -22.14
N LEU A 286 -2.89 9.67 -21.31
CA LEU A 286 -1.71 8.81 -21.50
C LEU A 286 -2.01 7.31 -21.38
N LEU A 287 -3.11 6.92 -20.72
CA LEU A 287 -3.62 5.54 -20.76
C LEU A 287 -3.98 5.11 -22.19
N GLY A 288 -4.31 6.03 -23.09
CA GLY A 288 -4.56 5.71 -24.50
C GLY A 288 -3.31 5.51 -25.35
N SER A 289 -2.10 5.61 -24.78
CA SER A 289 -0.84 5.49 -25.51
C SER A 289 -0.54 4.05 -25.93
N ASP A 290 0.09 3.83 -27.09
CA ASP A 290 0.64 2.53 -27.49
C ASP A 290 1.95 2.17 -26.76
N ASP A 291 2.49 3.11 -25.97
CA ASP A 291 3.76 2.95 -25.27
C ASP A 291 3.57 2.41 -23.85
N SER A 292 4.07 1.19 -23.60
CA SER A 292 3.91 0.52 -22.30
C SER A 292 4.57 1.25 -21.13
N GLU A 293 5.62 2.04 -21.35
CA GLU A 293 6.22 2.86 -20.28
C GLU A 293 5.30 4.01 -19.89
N LEU A 294 4.72 4.70 -20.89
CA LEU A 294 3.76 5.77 -20.62
C LEU A 294 2.50 5.25 -19.93
N GLN A 295 1.97 4.11 -20.37
CA GLN A 295 0.85 3.45 -19.70
C GLN A 295 1.20 3.13 -18.25
N TYR A 296 2.39 2.59 -18.00
CA TYR A 296 2.86 2.31 -16.65
C TYR A 296 2.96 3.57 -15.80
N TYR A 297 3.68 4.60 -16.24
CA TYR A 297 3.83 5.85 -15.48
C TYR A 297 2.49 6.53 -15.19
N ALA A 298 1.60 6.56 -16.18
CA ALA A 298 0.28 7.15 -16.03
C ALA A 298 -0.59 6.36 -15.04
N THR A 299 -0.62 5.04 -15.15
CA THR A 299 -1.40 4.18 -14.26
C THR A 299 -0.85 4.27 -12.83
N THR A 300 0.47 4.30 -12.63
CA THR A 300 1.07 4.41 -11.29
C THR A 300 0.78 5.78 -10.67
N ALA A 301 0.90 6.85 -11.45
CA ALA A 301 0.57 8.18 -10.97
C ALA A 301 -0.91 8.30 -10.57
N LEU A 302 -1.84 7.72 -11.36
CA LEU A 302 -3.26 7.69 -11.03
C LEU A 302 -3.56 6.83 -9.80
N SER A 303 -2.89 5.69 -9.65
CA SER A 303 -2.98 4.83 -8.46
C SER A 303 -2.59 5.58 -7.20
N ASN A 304 -1.47 6.32 -7.25
CA ASN A 304 -0.99 7.12 -6.13
C ASN A 304 -1.97 8.27 -5.81
N ILE A 305 -2.58 8.89 -6.83
CA ILE A 305 -3.64 9.90 -6.66
C ILE A 305 -4.89 9.29 -6.02
N ALA A 306 -5.25 8.06 -6.36
CA ALA A 306 -6.42 7.36 -5.82
C ALA A 306 -6.26 6.93 -4.35
N VAL A 307 -5.06 7.01 -3.77
CA VAL A 307 -4.85 6.78 -2.32
C VAL A 307 -5.62 7.83 -1.51
N ASP A 308 -5.63 9.10 -1.95
CA ASP A 308 -6.33 10.17 -1.26
C ASP A 308 -7.81 10.23 -1.67
N GLU A 309 -8.71 10.38 -0.68
CA GLU A 309 -10.14 10.55 -0.93
C GLU A 309 -10.43 11.73 -1.88
N SER A 310 -9.79 12.88 -1.66
CA SER A 310 -9.92 14.05 -2.54
C SER A 310 -9.51 13.77 -3.99
N GLY A 311 -8.51 12.90 -4.20
CA GLY A 311 -8.08 12.42 -5.51
C GLY A 311 -9.17 11.55 -6.16
N ARG A 312 -9.73 10.60 -5.41
CA ARG A 312 -10.83 9.74 -5.89
C ARG A 312 -12.09 10.52 -6.25
N GLN A 313 -12.47 11.49 -5.42
CA GLN A 313 -13.60 12.37 -5.68
C GLN A 313 -13.41 13.22 -6.95
N LEU A 314 -12.20 13.70 -7.21
CA LEU A 314 -11.88 14.43 -8.44
C LEU A 314 -11.95 13.52 -9.67
N LEU A 315 -11.34 12.33 -9.58
CA LEU A 315 -11.38 11.33 -10.66
C LEU A 315 -12.82 10.97 -11.01
N TRP A 316 -13.68 10.80 -10.00
CA TRP A 316 -15.09 10.46 -10.20
C TRP A 316 -15.82 11.56 -10.97
N LYS A 317 -15.64 12.81 -10.54
CA LYS A 317 -16.30 13.98 -11.14
C LYS A 317 -15.81 14.31 -12.55
N THR A 318 -14.57 13.97 -12.89
CA THR A 318 -13.91 14.49 -14.11
C THR A 318 -13.51 13.43 -15.12
N GLN A 319 -13.38 12.15 -14.73
CA GLN A 319 -12.81 11.08 -15.55
C GLN A 319 -13.75 9.87 -15.65
N PRO A 320 -14.92 10.00 -16.32
CA PRO A 320 -15.92 8.92 -16.39
C PRO A 320 -15.45 7.66 -17.15
N VAL A 321 -14.39 7.77 -17.95
CA VAL A 321 -13.83 6.65 -18.74
C VAL A 321 -12.74 5.87 -18.00
N LEU A 322 -12.34 6.31 -16.80
CA LEU A 322 -11.19 5.78 -16.09
C LEU A 322 -11.35 4.29 -15.77
N VAL A 323 -12.51 3.89 -15.21
CA VAL A 323 -12.75 2.50 -14.81
C VAL A 323 -12.74 1.57 -16.03
N ASP A 324 -13.36 1.96 -17.14
CA ASP A 324 -13.32 1.18 -18.39
C ASP A 324 -11.87 0.97 -18.89
N ALA A 325 -11.06 2.03 -18.84
CA ALA A 325 -9.66 1.97 -19.25
C ALA A 325 -8.81 1.07 -18.33
N LEU A 326 -9.03 1.14 -17.02
CA LEU A 326 -8.33 0.30 -16.04
C LEU A 326 -8.71 -1.18 -16.20
N ILE A 327 -9.99 -1.50 -16.42
CA ILE A 327 -10.44 -2.87 -16.69
C ILE A 327 -9.80 -3.41 -17.97
N MET A 328 -9.70 -2.61 -19.03
CA MET A 328 -8.97 -2.99 -20.24
C MET A 328 -7.49 -3.31 -19.93
N PHE A 329 -6.84 -2.55 -19.05
CA PHE A 329 -5.45 -2.79 -18.67
C PHE A 329 -5.24 -3.96 -17.73
N VAL A 330 -6.21 -4.32 -16.90
CA VAL A 330 -6.16 -5.58 -16.15
C VAL A 330 -6.06 -6.77 -17.12
N ASN A 331 -6.54 -6.63 -18.36
CA ASN A 331 -6.47 -7.67 -19.38
C ASN A 331 -5.26 -7.56 -20.33
N THR A 332 -4.31 -6.67 -20.06
CA THR A 332 -3.09 -6.53 -20.88
C THR A 332 -2.07 -7.64 -20.63
N SER A 333 -1.21 -7.93 -21.60
CA SER A 333 -0.08 -8.87 -21.44
C SER A 333 1.12 -8.27 -20.69
N THR A 334 1.13 -6.96 -20.46
CA THR A 334 2.22 -6.26 -19.77
C THR A 334 2.01 -6.28 -18.25
N ILE A 335 2.64 -7.25 -17.57
CA ILE A 335 2.47 -7.52 -16.13
C ILE A 335 2.56 -6.25 -15.27
N LYS A 336 3.55 -5.38 -15.47
CA LYS A 336 3.68 -4.16 -14.66
C LYS A 336 2.49 -3.19 -14.80
N VAL A 337 1.91 -3.08 -16.00
CA VAL A 337 0.71 -2.26 -16.25
C VAL A 337 -0.50 -2.95 -15.63
N GLN A 338 -0.59 -4.26 -15.78
CA GLN A 338 -1.63 -5.08 -15.19
C GLN A 338 -1.68 -4.92 -13.65
N CYS A 339 -0.54 -5.10 -12.96
CA CYS A 339 -0.39 -4.90 -11.51
C CYS A 339 -0.85 -3.51 -11.07
N GLN A 340 -0.44 -2.49 -11.81
CA GLN A 340 -0.78 -1.13 -11.44
C GLN A 340 -2.25 -0.81 -11.70
N ALA A 341 -2.84 -1.37 -12.76
CA ALA A 341 -4.25 -1.18 -13.07
C ALA A 341 -5.13 -1.80 -11.99
N ILE A 342 -4.82 -3.02 -11.53
CA ILE A 342 -5.56 -3.65 -10.44
C ILE A 342 -5.37 -2.92 -9.11
N LEU A 343 -4.15 -2.44 -8.81
CA LEU A 343 -3.90 -1.62 -7.62
C LEU A 343 -4.68 -0.29 -7.67
N THR A 344 -4.80 0.31 -8.85
CA THR A 344 -5.62 1.52 -9.03
C THR A 344 -7.09 1.22 -8.78
N LEU A 345 -7.62 0.10 -9.31
CA LEU A 345 -9.01 -0.33 -9.06
C LEU A 345 -9.26 -0.62 -7.58
N ARG A 346 -8.32 -1.27 -6.87
CA ARG A 346 -8.37 -1.46 -5.41
C ARG A 346 -8.53 -0.12 -4.69
N ASN A 347 -7.65 0.85 -5.01
CA ASN A 347 -7.66 2.16 -4.36
C ASN A 347 -8.96 2.92 -4.66
N LEU A 348 -9.46 2.89 -5.90
CA LEU A 348 -10.74 3.48 -6.25
C LEU A 348 -11.90 2.82 -5.47
N ALA A 349 -11.89 1.50 -5.35
CA ALA A 349 -12.90 0.72 -4.62
C ALA A 349 -12.94 0.99 -3.11
N SER A 350 -12.07 1.85 -2.56
CA SER A 350 -12.25 2.40 -1.21
C SER A 350 -13.51 3.28 -1.09
N ASP A 351 -14.09 3.75 -2.20
CA ASP A 351 -15.38 4.47 -2.19
C ASP A 351 -16.50 3.62 -2.82
N ASP A 352 -17.68 3.63 -2.19
CA ASP A 352 -18.89 2.86 -2.58
C ASP A 352 -19.30 3.04 -4.06
N GLN A 353 -19.19 4.25 -4.58
CA GLN A 353 -19.52 4.56 -5.98
C GLN A 353 -18.63 3.83 -7.00
N TYR A 354 -17.36 3.59 -6.64
CA TYR A 354 -16.46 2.80 -7.48
C TYR A 354 -16.65 1.30 -7.26
N GLN A 355 -16.98 0.87 -6.03
CA GLN A 355 -17.29 -0.54 -5.77
C GLN A 355 -18.39 -1.04 -6.70
N THR A 356 -19.47 -0.29 -6.83
CA THR A 356 -20.58 -0.61 -7.74
C THR A 356 -20.18 -0.45 -9.21
N GLN A 357 -19.57 0.68 -9.58
CA GLN A 357 -19.20 0.94 -10.98
C GLN A 357 -18.23 -0.12 -11.55
N ILE A 358 -17.25 -0.58 -10.77
CA ILE A 358 -16.29 -1.59 -11.24
C ILE A 358 -17.01 -2.90 -11.57
N VAL A 359 -17.97 -3.32 -10.74
CA VAL A 359 -18.77 -4.53 -10.98
C VAL A 359 -19.70 -4.35 -12.18
N GLU A 360 -20.42 -3.23 -12.26
CA GLU A 360 -21.31 -2.90 -13.39
C GLU A 360 -20.58 -2.88 -14.74
N LYS A 361 -19.29 -2.51 -14.76
CA LYS A 361 -18.44 -2.48 -15.95
C LYS A 361 -17.78 -3.81 -16.28
N GLY A 362 -18.12 -4.90 -15.59
CA GLY A 362 -17.57 -6.24 -15.85
C GLY A 362 -16.19 -6.48 -15.25
N GLY A 363 -15.82 -5.75 -14.19
CA GLY A 363 -14.53 -5.92 -13.53
C GLY A 363 -14.29 -7.33 -12.97
N LEU A 364 -15.35 -8.04 -12.56
CA LEU A 364 -15.26 -9.39 -12.00
C LEU A 364 -14.66 -10.41 -12.98
N ASP A 365 -15.07 -10.37 -14.26
CA ASP A 365 -14.52 -11.26 -15.30
C ASP A 365 -13.01 -11.05 -15.49
N SER A 366 -12.52 -9.85 -15.21
CA SER A 366 -11.11 -9.49 -15.33
C SER A 366 -10.31 -9.85 -14.06
N LEU A 367 -10.95 -9.94 -12.90
CA LEU A 367 -10.33 -10.34 -11.64
C LEU A 367 -10.08 -11.85 -11.57
N LEU A 368 -10.98 -12.67 -12.10
CA LEU A 368 -10.89 -14.13 -11.98
C LEU A 368 -9.56 -14.71 -12.51
N PRO A 369 -9.06 -14.33 -13.71
CA PRO A 369 -7.75 -14.79 -14.17
C PRO A 369 -6.59 -14.32 -13.30
N LEU A 370 -6.69 -13.14 -12.67
CA LEU A 370 -5.63 -12.64 -11.78
C LEU A 370 -5.55 -13.43 -10.48
N LEU A 371 -6.69 -13.81 -9.91
CA LEU A 371 -6.78 -14.66 -8.72
C LEU A 371 -6.18 -16.05 -8.95
N GLN A 372 -6.12 -16.50 -10.20
CA GLN A 372 -5.57 -17.80 -10.62
C GLN A 372 -4.12 -17.69 -11.13
N SER A 373 -3.50 -16.52 -11.02
CA SER A 373 -2.14 -16.27 -11.48
C SER A 373 -1.11 -17.01 -10.61
N GLU A 374 -0.01 -17.45 -11.23
CA GLU A 374 1.17 -17.95 -10.51
C GLU A 374 2.07 -16.82 -9.97
N TYR A 375 1.70 -15.56 -10.23
CA TYR A 375 2.46 -14.38 -9.77
C TYR A 375 1.76 -13.71 -8.60
N ASP A 376 2.27 -13.95 -7.39
CA ASP A 376 1.67 -13.52 -6.12
C ASP A 376 1.24 -12.04 -6.07
N PRO A 377 2.01 -11.05 -6.59
CA PRO A 377 1.58 -9.65 -6.54
C PRO A 377 0.25 -9.37 -7.27
N LEU A 378 -0.08 -10.15 -8.30
CA LEU A 378 -1.39 -10.07 -8.97
C LEU A 378 -2.49 -10.69 -8.11
N VAL A 379 -2.22 -11.84 -7.49
CA VAL A 379 -3.18 -12.53 -6.62
C VAL A 379 -3.50 -11.67 -5.39
N ILE A 380 -2.48 -11.08 -4.77
CA ILE A 380 -2.62 -10.14 -3.64
C ILE A 380 -3.49 -8.95 -4.04
N SER A 381 -3.12 -8.27 -5.12
CA SER A 381 -3.83 -7.06 -5.57
C SER A 381 -5.28 -7.35 -5.98
N ALA A 382 -5.52 -8.48 -6.65
CA ALA A 382 -6.86 -8.90 -7.07
C ALA A 382 -7.72 -9.30 -5.87
N SER A 383 -7.16 -10.02 -4.89
CA SER A 383 -7.86 -10.41 -3.67
C SER A 383 -8.23 -9.18 -2.83
N ALA A 384 -7.31 -8.24 -2.67
CA ALA A 384 -7.54 -6.97 -1.98
C ALA A 384 -8.58 -6.09 -2.70
N CYS A 385 -8.53 -6.02 -4.03
CA CYS A 385 -9.55 -5.32 -4.82
C CYS A 385 -10.93 -5.95 -4.59
N LEU A 386 -11.03 -7.28 -4.69
CA LEU A 386 -12.30 -7.98 -4.50
C LEU A 386 -12.85 -7.83 -3.08
N ARG A 387 -11.98 -7.84 -2.05
CA ARG A 387 -12.37 -7.53 -0.67
C ARG A 387 -13.06 -6.16 -0.58
N ASN A 388 -12.53 -5.13 -1.24
CA ASN A 388 -13.16 -3.81 -1.27
C ASN A 388 -14.49 -3.84 -2.04
N LEU A 389 -14.55 -4.54 -3.17
CA LEU A 389 -15.80 -4.68 -3.95
C LEU A 389 -16.90 -5.41 -3.18
N SER A 390 -16.56 -6.36 -2.30
CA SER A 390 -17.53 -7.16 -1.56
C SER A 390 -18.16 -6.44 -0.36
N ILE A 391 -17.64 -5.27 0.00
CA ILE A 391 -18.23 -4.43 1.06
C ILE A 391 -19.63 -3.96 0.65
N HIS A 392 -19.83 -3.59 -0.63
CA HIS A 392 -21.11 -3.08 -1.09
C HIS A 392 -22.18 -4.19 -1.21
N PRO A 393 -23.35 -4.07 -0.56
CA PRO A 393 -24.38 -5.11 -0.60
C PRO A 393 -24.87 -5.45 -2.01
N SER A 394 -25.01 -4.45 -2.89
CA SER A 394 -25.47 -4.69 -4.28
C SER A 394 -24.51 -5.54 -5.12
N ASN A 395 -23.25 -5.67 -4.69
CA ASN A 395 -22.25 -6.47 -5.38
C ASN A 395 -22.30 -7.95 -4.97
N GLU A 396 -23.03 -8.30 -3.91
CA GLU A 396 -23.12 -9.66 -3.39
C GLU A 396 -23.56 -10.66 -4.48
N LYS A 397 -24.72 -10.41 -5.11
CA LYS A 397 -25.26 -11.29 -6.17
C LYS A 397 -24.34 -11.37 -7.39
N PRO A 398 -23.90 -10.24 -7.99
CA PRO A 398 -22.94 -10.30 -9.10
C PRO A 398 -21.66 -11.09 -8.79
N ILE A 399 -21.10 -10.94 -7.58
CA ILE A 399 -19.89 -11.67 -7.17
C ILE A 399 -20.18 -13.17 -7.10
N LEU A 400 -21.30 -13.58 -6.52
CA LEU A 400 -21.68 -15.00 -6.43
C LEU A 400 -21.98 -15.62 -7.80
N GLU A 401 -22.59 -14.86 -8.72
CA GLU A 401 -22.93 -15.31 -10.07
C GLU A 401 -21.73 -15.34 -11.04
N SER A 402 -20.65 -14.62 -10.73
CA SER A 402 -19.43 -14.56 -11.56
C SER A 402 -18.61 -15.86 -11.60
N GLY A 403 -18.86 -16.79 -10.68
CA GLY A 403 -18.06 -18.01 -10.54
C GLY A 403 -16.71 -17.81 -9.84
N ILE A 404 -16.46 -16.65 -9.21
CA ILE A 404 -15.25 -16.38 -8.43
C ILE A 404 -15.21 -17.17 -7.11
N LEU A 405 -16.36 -17.51 -6.54
CA LEU A 405 -16.46 -18.12 -5.21
C LEU A 405 -15.58 -19.39 -5.02
N PRO A 406 -15.61 -20.40 -5.90
CA PRO A 406 -14.74 -21.58 -5.74
C PRO A 406 -13.24 -21.23 -5.74
N CYS A 407 -12.83 -20.22 -6.50
CA CYS A 407 -11.44 -19.75 -6.55
C CYS A 407 -11.04 -19.11 -5.21
N LEU A 408 -11.90 -18.28 -4.62
CA LEU A 408 -11.64 -17.70 -3.31
C LEU A 408 -11.52 -18.78 -2.24
N VAL A 409 -12.46 -19.71 -2.20
CA VAL A 409 -12.43 -20.79 -1.21
C VAL A 409 -11.15 -21.62 -1.34
N SER A 410 -10.69 -21.92 -2.55
CA SER A 410 -9.44 -22.67 -2.74
C SER A 410 -8.20 -21.89 -2.31
N LEU A 411 -8.17 -20.57 -2.52
CA LEU A 411 -7.03 -19.71 -2.13
C LEU A 411 -6.78 -19.68 -0.62
N ILE A 412 -7.79 -19.98 0.22
CA ILE A 412 -7.64 -20.09 1.68
C ILE A 412 -6.53 -21.07 2.06
N THR A 413 -6.40 -22.20 1.36
CA THR A 413 -5.41 -23.24 1.67
C THR A 413 -4.30 -23.37 0.62
N GLN A 414 -4.57 -22.97 -0.62
CA GLN A 414 -3.60 -23.08 -1.71
C GLN A 414 -2.57 -21.95 -1.71
N SER A 415 -2.92 -20.78 -1.17
CA SER A 415 -1.97 -19.68 -1.04
C SER A 415 -1.00 -19.95 0.12
N GLY A 416 0.30 -19.80 -0.15
CA GLY A 416 1.33 -19.73 0.89
C GLY A 416 1.55 -18.32 1.43
N ASN A 417 0.81 -17.33 0.92
CA ASN A 417 0.90 -15.93 1.29
C ASN A 417 -0.23 -15.56 2.26
N GLU A 418 0.14 -15.12 3.46
CA GLU A 418 -0.78 -14.76 4.55
C GLU A 418 -1.73 -13.62 4.15
N GLU A 419 -1.22 -12.63 3.39
CA GLU A 419 -2.00 -11.47 2.96
C GLU A 419 -3.14 -11.88 2.03
N VAL A 420 -2.88 -12.77 1.08
CA VAL A 420 -3.91 -13.35 0.21
C VAL A 420 -4.97 -14.06 1.04
N GLN A 421 -4.57 -14.89 2.02
CA GLN A 421 -5.50 -15.63 2.87
C GLN A 421 -6.41 -14.68 3.66
N CYS A 422 -5.85 -13.61 4.23
CA CYS A 422 -6.58 -12.57 4.96
C CYS A 422 -7.55 -11.81 4.06
N HIS A 423 -7.11 -11.34 2.88
CA HIS A 423 -8.00 -10.64 1.94
C HIS A 423 -9.15 -11.52 1.46
N VAL A 424 -8.85 -12.78 1.14
CA VAL A 424 -9.84 -13.76 0.68
C VAL A 424 -10.88 -14.06 1.75
N ILE A 425 -10.47 -14.37 2.98
CA ILE A 425 -11.43 -14.67 4.05
C ILE A 425 -12.24 -13.44 4.46
N SER A 426 -11.62 -12.25 4.43
CA SER A 426 -12.32 -10.97 4.64
C SER A 426 -13.36 -10.71 3.54
N ALA A 427 -13.03 -10.98 2.28
CA ALA A 427 -13.99 -10.86 1.17
C ALA A 427 -15.19 -11.79 1.36
N LEU A 428 -14.95 -13.04 1.76
CA LEU A 428 -16.00 -14.03 2.05
C LEU A 428 -16.84 -13.62 3.28
N ARG A 429 -16.21 -13.08 4.32
CA ARG A 429 -16.87 -12.51 5.50
C ARG A 429 -17.87 -11.42 5.11
N ASN A 430 -17.44 -10.45 4.28
CA ASN A 430 -18.32 -9.37 3.81
C ASN A 430 -19.51 -9.91 3.01
N LEU A 431 -19.26 -10.88 2.11
CA LEU A 431 -20.34 -11.46 1.30
C LEU A 431 -21.36 -12.22 2.15
N VAL A 432 -20.94 -12.94 3.21
CA VAL A 432 -21.89 -13.63 4.11
C VAL A 432 -22.61 -12.65 5.02
N ALA A 433 -21.96 -11.57 5.47
CA ALA A 433 -22.59 -10.54 6.32
C ALA A 433 -23.76 -9.81 5.63
N ASN A 434 -23.75 -9.73 4.30
CA ASN A 434 -24.86 -9.19 3.52
C ASN A 434 -26.05 -10.17 3.53
N ASN A 435 -27.29 -9.68 3.54
CA ASN A 435 -28.48 -10.54 3.66
C ASN A 435 -29.29 -10.66 2.35
N GLU A 436 -28.69 -10.41 1.18
CA GLU A 436 -29.45 -10.32 -0.08
C GLU A 436 -29.53 -11.63 -0.88
N ALA A 437 -28.61 -12.58 -0.67
CA ALA A 437 -28.58 -13.85 -1.38
C ALA A 437 -28.42 -15.08 -0.47
N ASP A 438 -28.66 -16.26 -1.06
CA ASP A 438 -28.49 -17.56 -0.42
C ASP A 438 -27.00 -17.84 -0.12
N LYS A 439 -26.71 -18.30 1.11
CA LYS A 439 -25.34 -18.62 1.56
C LYS A 439 -24.96 -20.09 1.44
N THR A 440 -25.89 -20.98 1.10
CA THR A 440 -25.55 -22.39 0.84
C THR A 440 -24.43 -22.60 -0.20
N PRO A 441 -24.23 -21.73 -1.23
CA PRO A 441 -23.10 -21.87 -2.15
C PRO A 441 -21.72 -21.84 -1.48
N PHE A 442 -21.55 -21.11 -0.37
CA PHE A 442 -20.27 -21.05 0.37
C PHE A 442 -19.94 -22.43 0.97
N ALA A 443 -20.94 -23.08 1.55
CA ALA A 443 -20.80 -24.42 2.09
C ALA A 443 -20.54 -25.45 0.97
N ASN A 444 -21.29 -25.36 -0.13
CA ASN A 444 -21.12 -26.25 -1.29
C ASN A 444 -19.74 -26.11 -1.96
N ALA A 445 -19.11 -24.94 -1.87
CA ALA A 445 -17.74 -24.71 -2.32
C ALA A 445 -16.68 -25.30 -1.37
N GLY A 446 -17.07 -25.85 -0.22
CA GLY A 446 -16.16 -26.45 0.76
C GLY A 446 -15.49 -25.43 1.68
N LEU A 447 -16.09 -24.25 1.89
CA LEU A 447 -15.51 -23.18 2.72
C LEU A 447 -15.06 -23.67 4.10
N PHE A 448 -15.92 -24.40 4.80
CA PHE A 448 -15.64 -24.86 6.16
C PHE A 448 -14.52 -25.89 6.22
N ASP A 449 -14.36 -26.74 5.20
CA ASP A 449 -13.24 -27.67 5.11
C ASP A 449 -11.90 -26.92 4.97
N HIS A 450 -11.89 -25.84 4.18
CA HIS A 450 -10.70 -25.00 3.98
C HIS A 450 -10.34 -24.22 5.23
N ILE A 451 -11.32 -23.61 5.91
CA ILE A 451 -11.12 -22.94 7.20
C ILE A 451 -10.56 -23.94 8.22
N ARG A 452 -11.19 -25.10 8.34
CA ARG A 452 -10.72 -26.16 9.25
C ARG A 452 -9.29 -26.59 8.94
N ALA A 453 -8.94 -26.76 7.67
CA ALA A 453 -7.59 -27.11 7.25
C ALA A 453 -6.54 -26.08 7.71
N VAL A 454 -6.87 -24.79 7.69
CA VAL A 454 -6.01 -23.72 8.21
C VAL A 454 -5.89 -23.80 9.74
N LEU A 455 -7.01 -23.98 10.45
CA LEU A 455 -7.03 -24.02 11.92
C LEU A 455 -6.30 -25.25 12.51
N VAL A 456 -6.29 -26.39 11.82
CA VAL A 456 -5.57 -27.59 12.28
C VAL A 456 -4.09 -27.58 11.89
N ASN A 457 -3.68 -26.72 10.94
CA ASN A 457 -2.32 -26.68 10.46
C ASN A 457 -1.44 -25.86 11.41
N PRO A 458 -0.46 -26.48 12.11
CA PRO A 458 0.41 -25.76 13.03
C PRO A 458 1.39 -24.79 12.34
N ALA A 459 1.50 -24.84 11.00
CA ALA A 459 2.30 -23.90 10.23
C ALA A 459 1.54 -22.61 9.88
N SER A 460 0.22 -22.54 10.10
CA SER A 460 -0.57 -21.33 9.87
C SER A 460 -0.17 -20.24 10.87
N SER A 461 -0.04 -18.99 10.41
CA SER A 461 0.26 -17.88 11.30
C SER A 461 -0.94 -17.53 12.19
N GLU A 462 -0.67 -16.98 13.39
CA GLU A 462 -1.73 -16.58 14.32
C GLU A 462 -2.66 -15.52 13.72
N VAL A 463 -2.15 -14.66 12.82
CA VAL A 463 -2.93 -13.64 12.10
C VAL A 463 -3.98 -14.31 11.21
N VAL A 464 -3.56 -15.26 10.37
CA VAL A 464 -4.47 -15.97 9.48
C VAL A 464 -5.49 -16.77 10.28
N VAL A 465 -5.06 -17.47 11.35
CA VAL A 465 -5.97 -18.19 12.25
C VAL A 465 -6.99 -17.24 12.90
N GLY A 466 -6.55 -16.06 13.33
CA GLY A 466 -7.41 -15.02 13.89
C GLY A 466 -8.51 -14.56 12.93
N GLU A 467 -8.15 -14.26 11.67
CA GLU A 467 -9.11 -13.86 10.63
C GLU A 467 -10.10 -14.98 10.28
N MET A 468 -9.64 -16.23 10.24
CA MET A 468 -10.52 -17.39 10.04
C MET A 468 -11.59 -17.51 11.12
N ILE A 469 -11.22 -17.29 12.38
CA ILE A 469 -12.16 -17.35 13.51
C ILE A 469 -13.10 -16.14 13.51
N ALA A 470 -12.58 -14.94 13.22
CA ALA A 470 -13.39 -13.75 13.08
C ALA A 470 -14.45 -13.92 11.96
N ALA A 471 -14.08 -14.54 10.84
CA ALA A 471 -15.03 -14.87 9.78
C ALA A 471 -16.05 -15.94 10.22
N LEU A 472 -15.62 -17.01 10.90
CA LEU A 472 -16.53 -18.00 11.47
C LEU A 472 -17.58 -17.36 12.40
N ASN A 473 -17.20 -16.38 13.22
CA ASN A 473 -18.14 -15.69 14.09
C ASN A 473 -19.27 -15.00 13.31
N VAL A 474 -18.96 -14.39 12.17
CA VAL A 474 -19.97 -13.80 11.27
C VAL A 474 -20.80 -14.88 10.59
N PHE A 475 -20.17 -15.97 10.15
CA PHE A 475 -20.87 -17.08 9.49
C PHE A 475 -21.89 -17.78 10.39
N VAL A 476 -21.65 -17.81 11.71
CA VAL A 476 -22.62 -18.33 12.70
C VAL A 476 -23.91 -17.52 12.73
N LEU A 477 -23.92 -16.26 12.28
CA LEU A 477 -25.14 -15.45 12.26
C LEU A 477 -26.11 -15.86 11.15
N ASP A 478 -25.65 -16.57 10.11
CA ASP A 478 -26.50 -17.05 9.03
C ASP A 478 -26.95 -18.50 9.25
N GLU A 479 -28.24 -18.69 9.54
CA GLU A 479 -28.85 -19.99 9.87
C GLU A 479 -28.63 -21.08 8.79
N SER A 480 -28.46 -20.70 7.52
CA SER A 480 -28.27 -21.68 6.44
C SER A 480 -26.91 -22.39 6.51
N LEU A 481 -25.93 -21.80 7.19
CA LEU A 481 -24.57 -22.32 7.31
C LEU A 481 -24.40 -23.25 8.52
N TRP A 482 -25.39 -23.31 9.40
CA TRP A 482 -25.33 -23.97 10.69
C TRP A 482 -24.98 -25.47 10.64
N PRO A 483 -25.60 -26.28 9.76
CA PRO A 483 -25.28 -27.70 9.68
C PRO A 483 -23.78 -27.95 9.45
N TYR A 484 -23.13 -27.07 8.69
CA TYR A 484 -21.71 -27.19 8.35
C TYR A 484 -20.80 -26.72 9.47
N ILE A 485 -21.20 -25.71 10.24
CA ILE A 485 -20.40 -25.18 11.36
C ILE A 485 -20.49 -26.11 12.58
N ILE A 486 -21.70 -26.55 12.95
CA ILE A 486 -21.92 -27.42 14.11
C ILE A 486 -21.25 -28.80 13.92
N ASP A 487 -21.41 -29.39 12.74
CA ASP A 487 -20.82 -30.70 12.43
C ASP A 487 -19.35 -30.60 11.99
N GLY A 488 -18.87 -29.39 11.65
CA GLY A 488 -17.50 -29.14 11.19
C GLY A 488 -16.41 -29.34 12.26
N GLY A 489 -16.79 -29.50 13.53
CA GLY A 489 -15.84 -29.74 14.63
C GLY A 489 -15.01 -28.51 15.00
N PHE A 490 -15.57 -27.31 14.79
CA PHE A 490 -14.90 -26.06 15.15
C PHE A 490 -14.82 -25.84 16.66
N LEU A 491 -15.80 -26.31 17.44
CA LEU A 491 -15.77 -26.19 18.91
C LEU A 491 -14.52 -26.86 19.51
N GLU A 492 -14.15 -28.04 19.02
CA GLU A 492 -12.95 -28.76 19.44
C GLU A 492 -11.65 -27.99 19.11
N LEU A 493 -11.67 -27.12 18.09
CA LEU A 493 -10.55 -26.28 17.69
C LEU A 493 -10.51 -24.93 18.42
N LEU A 494 -11.68 -24.35 18.73
CA LEU A 494 -11.80 -23.06 19.41
C LEU A 494 -11.50 -23.16 20.91
N ILE A 495 -11.89 -24.25 21.57
CA ILE A 495 -11.71 -24.42 23.03
C ILE A 495 -10.24 -24.31 23.48
N PRO A 496 -9.25 -24.92 22.80
CA PRO A 496 -7.84 -24.69 23.13
C PRO A 496 -7.41 -23.24 22.98
N LEU A 497 -7.96 -22.51 22.00
CA LEU A 497 -7.58 -21.13 21.70
C LEU A 497 -8.08 -20.12 22.73
N THR A 498 -9.07 -20.46 23.57
CA THR A 498 -9.46 -19.63 24.73
C THR A 498 -8.34 -19.51 25.77
N ARG A 499 -7.30 -20.34 25.69
CA ARG A 499 -6.10 -20.29 26.55
C ARG A 499 -4.88 -19.72 25.84
N SER A 500 -5.04 -19.17 24.63
CA SER A 500 -3.97 -18.53 23.88
C SER A 500 -3.38 -17.36 24.65
N GLN A 501 -2.08 -17.12 24.48
CA GLN A 501 -1.40 -15.92 24.97
C GLN A 501 -1.64 -14.72 24.03
N ASN A 502 -2.07 -14.98 22.79
CA ASN A 502 -2.51 -13.95 21.89
C ASN A 502 -3.94 -13.53 22.27
N VAL A 503 -4.07 -12.30 22.76
CA VAL A 503 -5.33 -11.73 23.28
C VAL A 503 -6.41 -11.68 22.21
N GLU A 504 -6.06 -11.32 20.97
CA GLU A 504 -7.01 -11.26 19.86
C GLU A 504 -7.52 -12.65 19.51
N LEU A 505 -6.63 -13.64 19.44
CA LEU A 505 -7.00 -15.02 19.16
C LEU A 505 -7.87 -15.62 20.27
N GLN A 506 -7.52 -15.35 21.53
CA GLN A 506 -8.31 -15.74 22.69
C GLN A 506 -9.71 -15.11 22.64
N TYR A 507 -9.79 -13.81 22.37
CA TYR A 507 -11.03 -13.07 22.28
C TYR A 507 -11.94 -13.61 21.17
N ASN A 508 -11.42 -13.72 19.94
CA ASN A 508 -12.15 -14.24 18.79
C ASN A 508 -12.68 -15.65 19.04
N ALA A 509 -11.88 -16.52 19.67
CA ALA A 509 -12.33 -17.86 20.04
C ALA A 509 -13.47 -17.85 21.06
N CYS A 510 -13.36 -17.02 22.11
CA CYS A 510 -14.39 -16.90 23.14
C CYS A 510 -15.72 -16.39 22.57
N VAL A 511 -15.67 -15.33 21.76
CA VAL A 511 -16.88 -14.76 21.14
C VAL A 511 -17.51 -15.75 20.17
N THR A 512 -16.72 -16.46 19.36
CA THR A 512 -17.26 -17.46 18.42
C THR A 512 -17.93 -18.63 19.14
N ILE A 513 -17.35 -19.11 20.25
CA ILE A 513 -17.98 -20.12 21.11
C ILE A 513 -19.29 -19.60 21.69
N SER A 514 -19.32 -18.34 22.13
CA SER A 514 -20.53 -17.69 22.66
C SER A 514 -21.63 -17.59 21.60
N SER A 515 -21.29 -17.18 20.38
CA SER A 515 -22.23 -17.13 19.25
C SER A 515 -22.80 -18.52 18.91
N LEU A 516 -21.97 -19.56 18.94
CA LEU A 516 -22.43 -20.95 18.77
C LEU A 516 -23.35 -21.42 19.92
N ALA A 517 -23.08 -20.98 21.15
CA ALA A 517 -23.96 -21.23 22.29
C ALA A 517 -25.32 -20.50 22.15
N GLY A 518 -25.40 -19.44 21.34
CA GLY A 518 -26.62 -18.68 21.07
C GLY A 518 -27.79 -19.53 20.55
N LYS A 519 -27.48 -20.73 20.04
CA LYS A 519 -28.44 -21.73 19.59
C LYS A 519 -28.02 -23.12 20.07
N ALA A 520 -27.80 -23.14 21.37
CA ALA A 520 -27.45 -24.34 22.10
C ALA A 520 -28.51 -25.46 21.95
N SER A 521 -29.75 -25.15 21.56
CA SER A 521 -30.78 -26.14 21.24
C SER A 521 -30.40 -26.99 20.02
N GLU A 522 -29.94 -26.38 18.93
CA GLU A 522 -29.52 -27.06 17.70
C GLU A 522 -28.15 -27.71 17.84
N ALA A 523 -27.24 -27.08 18.60
CA ALA A 523 -25.88 -27.58 18.85
C ALA A 523 -25.76 -28.45 20.11
N SER A 524 -26.87 -28.90 20.70
CA SER A 524 -26.91 -29.49 22.06
C SER A 524 -25.95 -30.65 22.23
N ASP A 525 -25.99 -31.59 21.29
CA ASP A 525 -25.19 -32.81 21.34
C ASP A 525 -23.69 -32.50 21.21
N ARG A 526 -23.34 -31.52 20.37
CA ARG A 526 -21.94 -31.12 20.14
C ARG A 526 -21.40 -30.33 21.33
N LEU A 527 -22.16 -29.38 21.87
CA LEU A 527 -21.82 -28.63 23.08
C LEU A 527 -21.65 -29.55 24.30
N ALA A 528 -22.50 -30.56 24.44
CA ALA A 528 -22.38 -31.57 25.49
C ALA A 528 -21.13 -32.45 25.29
N GLN A 529 -20.81 -32.84 24.06
CA GLN A 529 -19.62 -33.63 23.75
C GLN A 529 -18.31 -32.90 24.08
N VAL A 530 -18.27 -31.58 23.88
CA VAL A 530 -17.09 -30.75 24.14
C VAL A 530 -17.02 -30.19 25.57
N TRP A 531 -17.97 -30.56 26.43
CA TRP A 531 -18.02 -30.08 27.81
C TRP A 531 -16.71 -30.38 28.58
N ASP A 532 -16.22 -31.61 28.46
CA ASP A 532 -14.98 -32.09 29.09
C ASP A 532 -13.78 -32.20 28.13
N ARG A 533 -14.00 -32.02 26.81
CA ARG A 533 -13.03 -32.30 25.75
C ARG A 533 -12.96 -31.19 24.71
N PRO A 534 -11.80 -30.89 24.08
CA PRO A 534 -10.45 -31.38 24.39
C PRO A 534 -10.00 -30.99 25.81
N GLU A 535 -8.79 -31.34 26.26
CA GLU A 535 -8.36 -31.20 27.67
C GLU A 535 -8.91 -29.94 28.39
N GLY A 536 -9.65 -30.16 29.48
CA GLY A 536 -10.36 -29.12 30.24
C GLY A 536 -11.74 -28.75 29.69
N GLY A 537 -11.95 -28.84 28.37
CA GLY A 537 -13.23 -28.66 27.70
C GLY A 537 -13.82 -27.25 27.85
N LEU A 538 -15.09 -27.12 27.46
CA LEU A 538 -15.88 -25.90 27.61
C LEU A 538 -16.00 -25.50 29.09
N GLN A 539 -16.14 -26.47 29.99
CA GLN A 539 -16.31 -26.19 31.43
C GLN A 539 -15.09 -25.48 32.05
N SER A 540 -13.87 -25.84 31.64
CA SER A 540 -12.65 -25.23 32.19
C SER A 540 -12.47 -23.81 31.69
N TYR A 541 -12.84 -23.54 30.44
CA TYR A 541 -12.90 -22.18 29.91
C TYR A 541 -13.85 -21.33 30.75
N LEU A 542 -15.12 -21.76 30.89
CA LEU A 542 -16.13 -21.03 31.66
C LEU A 542 -15.70 -20.84 33.12
N ALA A 543 -15.24 -21.90 33.78
CA ALA A 543 -14.82 -21.82 35.18
C ALA A 543 -13.62 -20.88 35.41
N SER A 544 -12.67 -20.84 34.47
CA SER A 544 -11.48 -19.97 34.56
C SER A 544 -11.85 -18.50 34.38
N PHE A 545 -12.68 -18.19 33.38
CA PHE A 545 -13.02 -16.80 33.03
C PHE A 545 -14.02 -16.18 34.02
N LEU A 546 -14.81 -17.00 34.70
CA LEU A 546 -15.72 -16.57 35.76
C LEU A 546 -15.04 -16.34 37.11
N THR A 547 -13.72 -16.54 37.23
CA THR A 547 -13.03 -16.25 38.49
C THR A 547 -13.07 -14.75 38.83
N VAL A 548 -13.28 -14.46 40.13
CA VAL A 548 -13.28 -13.09 40.68
C VAL A 548 -11.85 -12.67 41.04
N ASP A 549 -10.90 -12.91 40.14
CA ASP A 549 -9.52 -12.43 40.25
C ASP A 549 -9.43 -10.98 39.74
N GLU A 550 -8.61 -10.15 40.38
CA GLU A 550 -8.34 -8.76 40.00
C GLU A 550 -7.66 -8.66 38.63
N GLY A 551 -7.00 -9.74 38.16
CA GLY A 551 -6.31 -9.78 36.86
C GLY A 551 -7.13 -10.27 35.66
N MET A 552 -8.39 -10.69 35.86
CA MET A 552 -9.21 -11.24 34.76
C MET A 552 -9.97 -10.14 34.01
N ASP A 553 -9.85 -10.15 32.68
CA ASP A 553 -10.46 -9.17 31.77
C ASP A 553 -12.02 -9.14 31.93
N PRO A 554 -12.61 -7.98 32.27
CA PRO A 554 -14.07 -7.83 32.42
C PRO A 554 -14.88 -8.18 31.18
N VAL A 555 -14.36 -7.90 29.97
CA VAL A 555 -15.04 -8.19 28.71
C VAL A 555 -15.11 -9.69 28.50
N LEU A 556 -13.99 -10.39 28.65
CA LEU A 556 -13.92 -11.84 28.51
C LEU A 556 -14.75 -12.57 29.60
N ARG A 557 -14.79 -12.02 30.82
CA ARG A 557 -15.69 -12.51 31.88
C ARG A 557 -17.16 -12.33 31.49
N SER A 558 -17.52 -11.20 30.89
CA SER A 558 -18.88 -10.94 30.41
C SER A 558 -19.29 -11.89 29.29
N VAL A 559 -18.39 -12.19 28.36
CA VAL A 559 -18.62 -13.19 27.30
C VAL A 559 -18.84 -14.59 27.91
N ALA A 560 -18.08 -14.97 28.92
CA ALA A 560 -18.26 -16.25 29.62
C ALA A 560 -19.61 -16.33 30.35
N LEU A 561 -20.02 -15.26 31.04
CA LEU A 561 -21.34 -15.17 31.69
C LEU A 561 -22.48 -15.28 30.67
N TRP A 562 -22.38 -14.55 29.57
CA TRP A 562 -23.35 -14.60 28.48
C TRP A 562 -23.45 -16.01 27.89
N THR A 563 -22.32 -16.66 27.67
CA THR A 563 -22.28 -18.05 27.21
C THR A 563 -22.99 -19.00 28.18
N VAL A 564 -22.80 -18.83 29.49
CA VAL A 564 -23.53 -19.62 30.50
C VAL A 564 -25.03 -19.37 30.43
N LEU A 565 -25.46 -18.11 30.31
CA LEU A 565 -26.86 -17.75 30.19
C LEU A 565 -27.50 -18.46 28.98
N LEU A 566 -26.86 -18.37 27.80
CA LEU A 566 -27.34 -19.02 26.58
C LEU A 566 -27.46 -20.54 26.70
N LEU A 567 -26.51 -21.19 27.39
CA LEU A 567 -26.57 -22.63 27.65
C LEU A 567 -27.73 -23.00 28.58
N LEU A 568 -28.04 -22.16 29.57
CA LEU A 568 -29.15 -22.37 30.51
C LEU A 568 -30.52 -22.07 29.90
N GLU A 569 -30.60 -21.11 28.99
CA GLU A 569 -31.81 -20.78 28.23
C GLU A 569 -32.10 -21.79 27.11
N SER A 570 -31.17 -22.68 26.82
CA SER A 570 -31.36 -23.73 25.81
C SER A 570 -32.47 -24.71 26.20
N ASP A 571 -33.16 -25.28 25.21
CA ASP A 571 -34.17 -26.32 25.42
C ASP A 571 -33.54 -27.69 25.76
N SER A 572 -32.23 -27.76 26.05
CA SER A 572 -31.49 -28.99 26.32
C SER A 572 -31.33 -29.25 27.83
N PRO A 573 -32.05 -30.23 28.40
CA PRO A 573 -31.93 -30.57 29.82
C PRO A 573 -30.53 -31.05 30.19
N ASP A 574 -29.82 -31.67 29.24
CA ASP A 574 -28.46 -32.15 29.46
C ASP A 574 -27.47 -30.99 29.61
N LEU A 575 -27.56 -29.94 28.77
CA LEU A 575 -26.72 -28.74 28.91
C LEU A 575 -27.01 -28.00 30.21
N VAL A 576 -28.30 -27.82 30.54
CA VAL A 576 -28.73 -27.21 31.81
C VAL A 576 -28.15 -27.96 33.01
N ARG A 577 -28.21 -29.30 32.99
CA ARG A 577 -27.63 -30.14 34.06
C ARG A 577 -26.11 -30.04 34.13
N LEU A 578 -25.41 -29.97 32.99
CA LEU A 578 -23.95 -29.82 32.96
C LEU A 578 -23.51 -28.50 33.60
N VAL A 579 -24.17 -27.39 33.26
CA VAL A 579 -23.88 -26.07 33.81
C VAL A 579 -24.20 -26.01 35.30
N THR A 580 -25.44 -26.36 35.69
CA THR A 580 -25.89 -26.28 37.09
C THR A 580 -25.18 -27.29 38.01
N GLY A 581 -24.77 -28.43 37.46
CA GLY A 581 -23.99 -29.45 38.18
C GLY A 581 -22.51 -29.08 38.40
N HIS A 582 -21.98 -28.04 37.75
CA HIS A 582 -20.56 -27.70 37.85
C HIS A 582 -20.26 -26.79 39.05
N PRO A 583 -19.54 -27.28 40.08
CA PRO A 583 -19.47 -26.63 41.40
C PRO A 583 -18.74 -25.28 41.40
N SER A 584 -17.81 -25.06 40.47
CA SER A 584 -17.06 -23.80 40.39
C SER A 584 -17.78 -22.72 39.57
N ILE A 585 -18.62 -23.11 38.59
CA ILE A 585 -19.27 -22.15 37.69
C ILE A 585 -20.33 -21.39 38.47
N ILE A 586 -21.31 -22.10 39.04
CA ILE A 586 -22.40 -21.49 39.83
C ILE A 586 -21.85 -20.68 41.01
N LYS A 587 -20.90 -21.25 41.78
CA LYS A 587 -20.27 -20.55 42.90
C LYS A 587 -19.57 -19.25 42.50
N ASN A 588 -18.94 -19.21 41.33
CA ASN A 588 -18.27 -18.02 40.85
C ASN A 588 -19.27 -16.97 40.35
N ILE A 589 -20.35 -17.40 39.69
CA ILE A 589 -21.45 -16.52 39.26
C ILE A 589 -22.14 -15.88 40.46
N ASP A 590 -22.43 -16.64 41.52
CA ASP A 590 -22.99 -16.11 42.78
C ASP A 590 -22.10 -15.01 43.38
N LYS A 591 -20.77 -15.20 43.34
CA LYS A 591 -19.83 -14.17 43.81
C LYS A 591 -19.88 -12.92 42.94
N ILE A 592 -19.92 -13.07 41.61
CA ILE A 592 -20.00 -11.93 40.69
C ILE A 592 -21.32 -11.17 40.90
N ALA A 593 -22.44 -11.89 41.03
CA ALA A 593 -23.76 -11.30 41.27
C ALA A 593 -23.85 -10.55 42.61
N SER A 594 -23.00 -10.90 43.59
CA SER A 594 -22.91 -10.25 44.90
C SER A 594 -22.00 -9.02 44.94
N ILE A 595 -21.35 -8.67 43.82
CA ILE A 595 -20.55 -7.45 43.71
C ILE A 595 -21.51 -6.25 43.65
N ASP A 596 -21.24 -5.22 44.45
CA ASP A 596 -22.01 -3.97 44.41
C ASP A 596 -21.88 -3.30 43.03
N SER A 597 -23.01 -2.96 42.42
CA SER A 597 -23.06 -2.14 41.19
C SER A 597 -22.49 -0.76 41.47
N LEU A 598 -21.72 -0.21 40.51
CA LEU A 598 -21.17 1.13 40.64
C LEU A 598 -22.28 2.18 40.44
N PRO A 599 -22.34 3.24 41.26
CA PRO A 599 -23.26 4.36 41.04
C PRO A 599 -22.95 5.05 39.71
N GLU A 600 -23.99 5.35 38.91
CA GLU A 600 -23.82 6.14 37.68
C GLU A 600 -23.13 7.49 37.99
N GLY A 601 -21.91 7.70 37.47
CA GLY A 601 -21.25 9.01 37.44
C GLY A 601 -20.11 9.29 38.45
N GLU A 602 -19.59 8.30 39.19
CA GLU A 602 -18.38 8.49 40.02
C GLU A 602 -17.13 7.87 39.38
N LEU A 603 -16.28 8.72 38.77
CA LEU A 603 -14.95 8.36 38.27
C LEU A 603 -14.10 7.76 39.41
N ARG A 604 -13.73 6.49 39.30
CA ARG A 604 -12.69 5.91 40.16
C ARG A 604 -11.33 6.46 39.72
N ASN A 605 -10.71 7.28 40.58
CA ASN A 605 -9.26 7.42 40.62
C ASN A 605 -8.68 6.07 41.10
N SER A 606 -8.56 5.11 40.20
CA SER A 606 -7.84 3.88 40.44
C SER A 606 -6.91 3.63 39.27
N ALA A 607 -5.74 3.06 39.58
CA ALA A 607 -4.58 2.88 38.71
C ALA A 607 -4.79 1.99 37.47
N TYR A 608 -6.02 1.86 36.99
CA TYR A 608 -6.39 1.28 35.69
C TYR A 608 -6.20 2.34 34.60
N THR A 609 -4.97 2.80 34.43
CA THR A 609 -4.62 3.60 33.26
C THR A 609 -4.02 2.69 32.21
N THR A 610 -4.88 2.40 31.23
CA THR A 610 -4.65 2.61 29.80
C THR A 610 -3.84 1.63 28.96
N ASP A 611 -3.03 0.69 29.45
CA ASP A 611 -2.21 -0.11 28.51
C ASP A 611 -2.90 -1.35 27.91
N SER A 612 -3.73 -2.08 28.67
CA SER A 612 -4.39 -3.30 28.17
C SER A 612 -5.58 -3.01 27.25
N LEU A 613 -6.28 -1.90 27.49
CA LEU A 613 -7.34 -1.41 26.60
C LEU A 613 -6.80 -0.50 25.49
N ALA A 614 -5.60 0.09 25.60
CA ALA A 614 -4.97 0.78 24.47
C ALA A 614 -4.62 -0.19 23.34
N GLY A 615 -4.32 -1.46 23.62
CA GLY A 615 -4.15 -2.48 22.58
C GLY A 615 -5.43 -2.80 21.80
N LEU A 616 -6.60 -2.64 22.43
CA LEU A 616 -7.93 -2.80 21.82
C LEU A 616 -8.50 -1.48 21.25
N ARG A 617 -8.07 -0.33 21.77
CA ARG A 617 -8.41 1.00 21.26
C ARG A 617 -7.48 1.43 20.11
N SER A 618 -6.25 0.93 20.04
CA SER A 618 -5.36 1.12 18.88
C SER A 618 -5.72 0.20 17.71
N SER A 619 -6.34 -0.95 17.99
CA SER A 619 -6.96 -1.82 16.97
C SER A 619 -8.34 -1.33 16.51
N ARG A 620 -8.92 -0.32 17.16
CA ARG A 620 -9.98 0.54 16.61
C ARG A 620 -9.32 1.79 16.02
N GLY A 621 -8.93 1.77 14.75
CA GLY A 621 -8.31 2.91 14.08
C GLY A 621 -9.14 4.21 14.20
N PHE A 622 -8.79 5.07 15.15
CA PHE A 622 -9.15 6.48 15.17
C PHE A 622 -7.91 7.25 14.73
N MET A 623 -7.86 7.64 13.45
CA MET A 623 -7.02 8.76 13.03
C MET A 623 -7.75 10.05 13.41
N ASP A 624 -7.09 10.86 14.24
CA ASP A 624 -7.46 12.26 14.44
C ASP A 624 -7.48 12.99 13.09
N GLY A 625 -8.66 13.36 12.63
CA GLY A 625 -8.90 14.16 11.44
C GLY A 625 -10.14 15.01 11.64
N GLU A 626 -9.94 16.24 12.13
CA GLU A 626 -11.00 17.25 12.25
C GLU A 626 -11.65 17.54 10.88
N GLY A 627 -12.96 17.32 10.78
CA GLY A 627 -13.81 17.75 9.66
C GLY A 627 -15.31 17.61 10.02
N PRO A 628 -16.18 18.61 9.75
CA PRO A 628 -17.39 18.82 10.55
C PRO A 628 -18.64 18.15 9.97
N GLY A 629 -19.46 17.58 10.86
CA GLY A 629 -20.92 17.48 10.68
C GLY A 629 -21.48 16.13 10.24
N ALA A 630 -21.52 15.17 11.16
CA ALA A 630 -22.60 14.20 11.31
C ALA A 630 -22.66 13.79 12.79
N ASP A 631 -23.62 14.37 13.51
CA ASP A 631 -23.98 14.02 14.89
C ASP A 631 -24.53 12.59 14.94
N ASP A 632 -24.21 11.88 16.03
CA ASP A 632 -24.64 10.52 16.44
C ASP A 632 -23.91 9.31 15.80
N GLY A 633 -22.61 9.16 16.11
CA GLY A 633 -21.96 7.84 16.19
C GLY A 633 -22.24 7.17 17.55
N PRO A 634 -22.19 5.82 17.67
CA PRO A 634 -22.57 5.14 18.90
C PRO A 634 -21.60 5.49 20.03
N LEU A 635 -22.16 5.92 21.17
CA LEU A 635 -21.46 6.25 22.41
C LEU A 635 -20.52 5.09 22.80
N ASP A 636 -19.23 5.39 22.96
CA ASP A 636 -18.23 4.44 23.45
C ASP A 636 -18.60 4.06 24.90
N GLU A 637 -19.02 2.80 25.09
CA GLU A 637 -19.50 2.27 26.37
C GLU A 637 -18.35 2.35 27.40
N SER A 638 -18.58 3.00 28.53
CA SER A 638 -17.54 3.21 29.55
C SER A 638 -17.17 1.89 30.25
N ASP A 639 -15.95 1.79 30.79
CA ASP A 639 -15.52 0.59 31.55
C ASP A 639 -16.48 0.27 32.73
N ASP A 640 -17.12 1.30 33.28
CA ASP A 640 -18.12 1.18 34.35
C ASP A 640 -19.45 0.58 33.85
N GLU A 641 -19.87 0.90 32.62
CA GLU A 641 -21.08 0.32 31.99
C GLU A 641 -20.88 -1.17 31.70
N ILE A 642 -19.70 -1.55 31.17
CA ILE A 642 -19.35 -2.96 30.95
C ILE A 642 -19.37 -3.72 32.28
N TYR A 643 -18.82 -3.13 33.33
CA TYR A 643 -18.80 -3.73 34.67
C TYR A 643 -20.20 -3.91 35.27
N ASN A 644 -21.07 -2.90 35.16
CA ASN A 644 -22.44 -3.00 35.66
C ASN A 644 -23.30 -4.00 34.87
N ARG A 645 -23.09 -4.08 33.55
CA ARG A 645 -23.75 -5.07 32.68
C ARG A 645 -23.35 -6.49 33.04
N MET A 646 -22.07 -6.73 33.30
CA MET A 646 -21.54 -8.01 33.76
C MET A 646 -22.24 -8.49 35.04
N ILE A 647 -22.41 -7.59 36.03
CA ILE A 647 -23.14 -7.89 37.28
C ILE A 647 -24.61 -8.24 36.99
N THR A 648 -25.25 -7.49 36.09
CA THR A 648 -26.65 -7.72 35.69
C THR A 648 -26.83 -9.11 35.08
N ILE A 649 -25.98 -9.50 34.12
CA ILE A 649 -26.03 -10.83 33.51
C ILE A 649 -25.82 -11.93 34.56
N ALA A 650 -24.91 -11.72 35.52
CA ALA A 650 -24.71 -12.68 36.61
C ALA A 650 -25.96 -12.82 37.49
N GLN A 651 -26.65 -11.72 37.80
CA GLN A 651 -27.91 -11.74 38.54
C GLN A 651 -29.03 -12.46 37.78
N ASP A 652 -29.12 -12.24 36.46
CA ASP A 652 -30.08 -12.92 35.60
C ASP A 652 -29.83 -14.44 35.59
N VAL A 653 -28.56 -14.86 35.49
CA VAL A 653 -28.19 -16.28 35.58
C VAL A 653 -28.56 -16.88 36.93
N VAL A 654 -28.30 -16.19 38.05
CA VAL A 654 -28.69 -16.68 39.39
C VAL A 654 -30.21 -16.83 39.48
N SER A 655 -30.97 -15.84 38.99
CA SER A 655 -32.43 -15.91 38.97
C SER A 655 -32.94 -17.06 38.12
N LEU A 656 -32.33 -17.28 36.95
CA LEU A 656 -32.69 -18.39 36.06
C LEU A 656 -32.42 -19.74 36.72
N VAL A 657 -31.23 -19.93 37.32
CA VAL A 657 -30.87 -21.15 38.06
C VAL A 657 -31.82 -21.42 39.22
N GLN A 658 -32.28 -20.39 39.94
CA GLN A 658 -33.28 -20.55 41.01
C GLN A 658 -34.68 -20.92 40.50
N SER A 659 -35.02 -20.50 39.28
CA SER A 659 -36.32 -20.83 38.65
C SER A 659 -36.36 -22.22 38.04
N LEU A 660 -35.19 -22.74 37.66
CA LEU A 660 -35.00 -24.11 37.25
C LEU A 660 -34.99 -24.97 38.53
N ASP A 661 -36.13 -25.59 38.84
CA ASP A 661 -36.39 -26.39 40.05
C ASP A 661 -35.50 -27.68 40.08
N ILE A 662 -34.18 -27.51 40.20
CA ILE A 662 -33.11 -28.53 40.12
C ILE A 662 -32.50 -28.80 41.50
#